data_AF-A0A812X4R9-F1
#
_entry.id   AF-A0A812X4R9-F1
#
_cell.length_a   1.000
_cell.length_b   1.000
_cell.length_c   1.000
_cell.angle_alpha   90.00
_cell.angle_beta   90.00
_cell.angle_gamma   90.00
#
_symmetry.space_group_name_H-M   'P 1'
#
loop_
_entity.id
_entity.type
_entity.pdbx_description
1 polymer ?
#
loop_
_entity_poly.entity_id
_entity_poly.type
_entity_poly.pdbx_seq_one_letter_code
_entity_poly.pdbx_strand_id
1 'polypeptide(L)'
;MQTFYPPLRKRAGIDESAGQSPANGHEGSNVQEGLPRRGHSGLVIQAAAKAAASGTAASYCAPGLWLGHRQAQAQAPTQQKAPTGPTAPRASRSSSRPVGDSLDVTFQERLTSFGADQLPELVELIEAKHSQFSPVSLCTAIHRVAAFQQGSKQYQRCQGLLSTLESQLRERPSRFRAQSIANACWAVAKLHWTAQSLMEAMIQITEQRVDHFKPQELSLFLWGIASSRTAPKDAEATAAAAITSEFLQRGSAKFDAQSTATLAYSAGVLLVTNEAFWSAMDAGSADRVSEFSDRQLANLVWGFATVAYTDCTAVFTRVAKEAPIAKLAPIDLSLVAWSMAKVAQGGQEFYDEVADAVCCKRDAWKISDTRNIATLLYSLALAEQAASHEGAFRILAEAACKRPGEFSLQGLTNAVWAFATACYTDERWFAVVASEVLKRDHSEFELLDVANCLWAYAAVLHKDPHIVSRLTALGKVMMTEFSAQNLAISAWALASLEVRDHHFFERAADPFVARLSECKSQELNNMLWAYATVGVRLPWLFIKVSNHAKAVGLAEFKMHELSIMMWAHGTAGVCNHDFFDDVVEEVLGSRGINSCAPREVANAAWAYSTIIGRCHWPWMQAVAEYSSQHICEFDMQGIGNVLWSFTNVATFSERLLESACRETARRAREDPASASQNIAQVLSAAQAAGLLHIELFQAAIEAFLRQGFAGSDPSRSSDAQGIGARELLILGNAAKPASRELGDLWARLSQFLDLHIFHSLHQAVPSGNGGWSKMESQISELDLDHLGVWFTAQFLEDVNAVSSAEVFTPSSSASAWVKEAAAACAVERERAIRAGMAEAAPLEQQKLVRQLDKVNKREIVAWVRYTTRTGRNEPGRAFSWQLEDSKKLKEASSSASTASELLRPMITRSRVAPNMLGEHDRSGHAERCALMQVTADLLQDTDSEGASRIEGQLFLYVTHFPCISCVCVIAQFSRLFPRLSFHLAYADGRSIHAQSLEARPKDAGWLDFVISS
;
A
#
# COMPACT_ATOMS: atom_id res chain seq x y z
N MET A 1 16.38 -11.84 -30.78
CA MET A 1 16.56 -10.61 -29.99
C MET A 1 15.65 -9.59 -30.64
N GLN A 2 14.65 -9.10 -29.89
CA GLN A 2 13.34 -8.60 -30.32
C GLN A 2 12.31 -9.71 -30.63
N THR A 3 11.07 -9.49 -30.13
CA THR A 3 9.75 -10.11 -30.45
C THR A 3 9.42 -11.52 -29.92
N PHE A 4 8.24 -11.91 -29.36
CA PHE A 4 6.88 -11.35 -29.17
C PHE A 4 6.16 -12.02 -27.95
N TYR A 5 5.25 -11.29 -27.28
CA TYR A 5 4.24 -11.79 -26.29
C TYR A 5 2.82 -11.82 -26.94
N PRO A 6 1.90 -12.74 -26.56
CA PRO A 6 0.54 -12.87 -27.11
C PRO A 6 -0.56 -12.36 -26.12
N PRO A 7 -1.78 -12.12 -26.62
CA PRO A 7 -2.89 -11.49 -25.89
C PRO A 7 -3.80 -12.49 -25.15
N LEU A 8 -4.44 -12.08 -24.06
CA LEU A 8 -5.55 -12.81 -23.42
C LEU A 8 -6.90 -12.19 -23.82
N ARG A 9 -7.84 -13.00 -24.34
CA ARG A 9 -9.27 -12.63 -24.40
C ARG A 9 -10.14 -13.58 -23.58
N LYS A 10 -10.84 -12.94 -22.65
CA LYS A 10 -12.26 -13.09 -22.26
C LYS A 10 -12.94 -14.42 -22.62
N ARG A 11 -13.32 -15.19 -21.58
CA ARG A 11 -14.47 -16.10 -21.66
C ARG A 11 -15.74 -15.27 -21.81
N ALA A 12 -16.50 -15.54 -22.86
CA ALA A 12 -17.86 -15.03 -23.06
C ALA A 12 -18.85 -16.20 -23.11
N GLY A 13 -19.96 -16.01 -22.40
CA GLY A 13 -21.30 -16.49 -22.72
C GLY A 13 -22.24 -15.42 -22.13
N ILE A 14 -23.35 -14.96 -22.73
CA ILE A 14 -24.25 -15.47 -23.77
C ILE A 14 -25.00 -14.26 -24.41
N ASP A 15 -25.43 -14.43 -25.67
CA ASP A 15 -26.48 -13.81 -26.51
C ASP A 15 -26.47 -12.36 -27.09
N GLU A 16 -26.29 -12.36 -28.41
CA GLU A 16 -26.96 -11.69 -29.55
C GLU A 16 -27.84 -10.42 -29.36
N SER A 17 -27.52 -9.34 -30.10
CA SER A 17 -28.24 -8.96 -31.35
C SER A 17 -27.79 -7.61 -31.97
N ALA A 18 -27.63 -7.64 -33.30
CA ALA A 18 -27.81 -6.59 -34.33
C ALA A 18 -26.96 -5.29 -34.37
N GLY A 19 -26.31 -5.05 -35.54
CA GLY A 19 -25.96 -3.69 -36.03
C GLY A 19 -24.77 -3.60 -37.01
N GLN A 20 -25.04 -3.20 -38.25
CA GLN A 20 -24.20 -3.15 -39.47
C GLN A 20 -22.91 -2.26 -39.48
N SER A 21 -21.95 -2.66 -40.35
CA SER A 21 -20.70 -2.06 -40.95
C SER A 21 -20.63 -0.54 -41.26
N PRO A 22 -19.51 0.06 -41.80
CA PRO A 22 -18.12 -0.40 -42.04
C PRO A 22 -16.94 0.61 -41.75
N ALA A 23 -15.71 0.07 -41.71
CA ALA A 23 -14.37 0.55 -42.18
C ALA A 23 -13.85 2.00 -42.03
N ASN A 24 -12.68 2.11 -41.37
CA ASN A 24 -11.44 2.92 -41.62
C ASN A 24 -10.77 3.16 -40.25
N GLY A 25 -9.53 2.77 -39.91
CA GLY A 25 -8.26 2.85 -40.63
C GLY A 25 -7.33 3.75 -39.81
N HIS A 26 -6.54 3.19 -38.87
CA HIS A 26 -5.22 3.68 -38.43
C HIS A 26 -4.60 2.73 -37.38
N GLU A 27 -3.38 2.28 -37.68
CA GLU A 27 -2.55 1.36 -36.92
C GLU A 27 -1.78 2.05 -35.78
N GLY A 28 -1.54 1.30 -34.69
CA GLY A 28 -0.29 1.37 -33.93
C GLY A 28 -0.36 1.92 -32.50
N SER A 29 -0.82 1.12 -31.53
CA SER A 29 -0.44 1.29 -30.12
C SER A 29 -0.32 -0.06 -29.39
N ASN A 30 0.81 -0.25 -28.72
CA ASN A 30 1.20 -1.45 -27.99
C ASN A 30 0.38 -1.64 -26.71
N VAL A 31 -0.17 -2.84 -26.52
CA VAL A 31 -0.85 -3.29 -25.30
C VAL A 31 0.11 -4.21 -24.53
N GLN A 32 0.52 -3.82 -23.32
CA GLN A 32 1.22 -4.69 -22.36
C GLN A 32 0.17 -5.37 -21.45
N GLU A 33 0.11 -6.71 -21.44
CA GLU A 33 -0.72 -7.50 -20.51
C GLU A 33 0.13 -8.33 -19.52
N GLY A 34 -0.09 -8.05 -18.23
CA GLY A 34 -0.35 -8.94 -17.10
C GLY A 34 0.43 -10.25 -16.86
N LEU A 35 1.18 -10.29 -15.75
CA LEU A 35 1.70 -11.50 -15.08
C LEU A 35 0.61 -12.24 -14.25
N PRO A 36 0.66 -13.58 -14.04
CA PRO A 36 -0.11 -14.29 -13.01
C PRO A 36 0.49 -13.94 -11.63
N ARG A 37 -0.22 -13.35 -10.64
CA ARG A 37 -1.42 -13.73 -9.85
C ARG A 37 -1.22 -14.87 -8.83
N ARG A 38 -0.34 -14.65 -7.84
CA ARG A 38 -0.56 -14.81 -6.37
C ARG A 38 0.73 -14.39 -5.63
N GLY A 39 0.60 -13.76 -4.47
CA GLY A 39 1.74 -13.52 -3.55
C GLY A 39 2.20 -12.08 -3.29
N HIS A 40 1.72 -11.04 -3.99
CA HIS A 40 2.05 -9.65 -3.57
C HIS A 40 1.35 -9.23 -2.27
N SER A 41 0.35 -10.01 -1.82
CA SER A 41 -0.46 -9.71 -0.64
C SER A 41 0.28 -9.88 0.69
N GLY A 42 1.31 -10.72 0.79
CA GLY A 42 2.09 -10.87 2.03
C GLY A 42 3.27 -9.87 2.11
N LEU A 43 3.82 -9.50 0.96
CA LEU A 43 5.14 -8.86 0.85
C LEU A 43 5.04 -7.32 0.90
N VAL A 44 3.98 -6.73 0.35
CA VAL A 44 3.66 -5.30 0.57
C VAL A 44 3.28 -5.04 2.04
N ILE A 45 2.69 -6.04 2.72
CA ILE A 45 2.37 -5.96 4.15
C ILE A 45 3.65 -5.97 5.01
N GLN A 46 4.64 -6.79 4.69
CA GLN A 46 5.93 -6.83 5.42
C GLN A 46 6.78 -5.56 5.19
N ALA A 47 6.80 -5.04 3.97
CA ALA A 47 7.43 -3.77 3.62
C ALA A 47 6.76 -2.57 4.33
N ALA A 48 5.43 -2.52 4.32
CA ALA A 48 4.65 -1.55 5.08
C ALA A 48 4.86 -1.69 6.60
N ALA A 49 5.07 -2.90 7.12
CA ALA A 49 5.39 -3.16 8.52
C ALA A 49 6.74 -2.56 8.95
N LYS A 50 7.77 -2.69 8.11
CA LYS A 50 9.10 -2.10 8.37
C LYS A 50 9.07 -0.58 8.23
N ALA A 51 8.32 -0.05 7.25
CA ALA A 51 8.05 1.37 7.08
C ALA A 51 7.42 2.04 8.31
N ALA A 52 6.59 1.28 9.00
CA ALA A 52 5.80 1.75 10.12
C ALA A 52 6.48 1.52 11.49
N ALA A 53 7.52 0.69 11.54
CA ALA A 53 8.33 0.45 12.74
C ALA A 53 9.34 1.58 13.03
N SER A 54 9.65 2.47 12.08
CA SER A 54 10.69 3.50 12.20
C SER A 54 10.25 4.82 12.85
N GLY A 55 9.20 4.82 13.67
CA GLY A 55 8.91 5.95 14.59
C GLY A 55 8.12 7.14 14.02
N THR A 56 7.65 7.07 12.78
CA THR A 56 6.60 7.96 12.26
C THR A 56 5.55 7.13 11.52
N ALA A 57 4.39 6.95 12.16
CA ALA A 57 3.21 6.17 11.72
C ALA A 57 3.32 4.62 11.78
N ALA A 58 3.26 4.09 13.01
CA ALA A 58 2.54 2.89 13.49
C ALA A 58 2.60 1.55 12.71
N SER A 59 3.63 0.75 13.06
CA SER A 59 3.86 -0.71 13.02
C SER A 59 2.76 -1.64 12.45
N TYR A 60 3.08 -2.47 11.45
CA TYR A 60 2.19 -3.49 10.83
C TYR A 60 2.66 -4.95 11.10
N CYS A 61 1.73 -5.87 10.81
CA CYS A 61 1.49 -7.21 11.35
C CYS A 61 2.47 -8.37 11.02
N ALA A 62 2.36 -9.43 11.82
CA ALA A 62 2.64 -10.83 11.48
C ALA A 62 1.39 -11.71 11.79
N PRO A 63 1.10 -12.78 11.03
CA PRO A 63 0.22 -13.84 11.52
C PRO A 63 0.83 -15.25 11.41
N GLY A 64 0.57 -16.04 12.46
CA GLY A 64 1.02 -17.42 12.65
C GLY A 64 0.14 -18.49 11.99
N LEU A 65 0.76 -19.67 11.86
CA LEU A 65 0.23 -20.92 11.33
C LEU A 65 -0.92 -21.51 12.17
N TRP A 66 -1.81 -22.26 11.49
CA TRP A 66 -2.53 -23.38 12.09
C TRP A 66 -2.55 -24.59 11.14
N LEU A 67 -1.89 -25.66 11.58
CA LEU A 67 -1.79 -26.99 10.96
C LEU A 67 -2.96 -27.88 11.39
N GLY A 68 -3.56 -28.60 10.45
CA GLY A 68 -4.55 -29.65 10.70
C GLY A 68 -4.08 -31.01 10.20
N HIS A 69 -3.58 -31.84 11.11
CA HIS A 69 -3.23 -33.25 10.90
C HIS A 69 -4.43 -34.13 10.54
N ARG A 70 -4.23 -35.14 9.69
CA ARG A 70 -4.72 -36.52 9.91
C ARG A 70 -3.89 -37.56 9.14
N GLN A 71 -3.35 -38.49 9.91
CA GLN A 71 -2.58 -39.67 9.51
C GLN A 71 -3.48 -40.76 8.92
N ALA A 72 -2.95 -41.53 7.97
CA ALA A 72 -3.36 -42.91 7.74
C ALA A 72 -2.11 -43.77 7.53
N GLN A 73 -1.88 -44.68 8.48
CA GLN A 73 -0.80 -45.66 8.49
C GLN A 73 -1.08 -46.80 7.51
N ALA A 74 -0.03 -47.16 6.77
CA ALA A 74 0.50 -48.50 6.53
C ALA A 74 -0.46 -49.68 6.21
N GLN A 75 -0.21 -50.38 5.11
CA GLN A 75 0.60 -51.63 5.13
C GLN A 75 0.68 -52.26 3.73
N ALA A 76 1.89 -52.66 3.34
CA ALA A 76 2.19 -53.54 2.21
C ALA A 76 1.69 -54.99 2.51
N PRO A 77 1.68 -55.92 1.53
CA PRO A 77 2.94 -56.62 1.23
C PRO A 77 3.14 -57.10 -0.23
N THR A 78 4.38 -56.97 -0.67
CA THR A 78 5.23 -57.93 -1.41
C THR A 78 4.62 -59.06 -2.24
N GLN A 79 5.18 -59.25 -3.45
CA GLN A 79 5.82 -60.48 -3.99
C GLN A 79 5.96 -60.31 -5.52
N GLN A 80 6.93 -60.84 -6.27
CA GLN A 80 8.25 -61.45 -6.10
C GLN A 80 8.74 -61.71 -7.55
N LYS A 81 10.05 -61.50 -7.81
CA LYS A 81 10.95 -62.25 -8.75
C LYS A 81 10.50 -62.38 -10.23
N ALA A 82 11.19 -61.80 -11.23
CA ALA A 82 12.49 -62.21 -11.84
C ALA A 82 12.48 -63.67 -12.39
N PRO A 83 13.26 -64.10 -13.42
CA PRO A 83 14.19 -63.38 -14.33
C PRO A 83 14.28 -63.93 -15.81
N THR A 84 15.21 -63.34 -16.59
CA THR A 84 16.12 -63.95 -17.62
C THR A 84 15.64 -64.52 -18.97
N GLY A 85 15.99 -63.81 -20.06
CA GLY A 85 16.64 -64.25 -21.34
C GLY A 85 16.05 -65.40 -22.19
N PRO A 86 16.58 -65.72 -23.40
CA PRO A 86 17.67 -65.14 -24.19
C PRO A 86 17.37 -65.00 -25.72
N THR A 87 18.43 -64.87 -26.51
CA THR A 87 18.65 -64.43 -27.90
C THR A 87 18.31 -65.37 -29.09
N ALA A 88 18.02 -64.73 -30.25
CA ALA A 88 18.28 -65.07 -31.69
C ALA A 88 17.46 -66.21 -32.38
N PRO A 89 17.31 -66.30 -33.74
CA PRO A 89 18.10 -65.69 -34.84
C PRO A 89 17.34 -65.23 -36.15
N ARG A 90 18.15 -64.78 -37.12
CA ARG A 90 17.96 -64.32 -38.53
C ARG A 90 16.95 -65.07 -39.43
N ALA A 91 16.43 -64.34 -40.45
CA ALA A 91 16.30 -64.85 -41.82
C ALA A 91 16.38 -63.71 -42.88
N SER A 92 17.02 -64.03 -44.01
CA SER A 92 17.33 -63.19 -45.17
C SER A 92 16.54 -63.61 -46.42
N ARG A 93 16.20 -62.67 -47.32
CA ARG A 93 16.21 -62.75 -48.82
C ARG A 93 15.55 -61.49 -49.42
N SER A 94 16.31 -60.62 -50.11
CA SER A 94 16.37 -60.41 -51.59
C SER A 94 15.03 -60.03 -52.24
N SER A 95 14.86 -59.06 -53.14
CA SER A 95 15.72 -58.10 -53.84
C SER A 95 14.82 -57.29 -54.80
N SER A 96 15.01 -55.97 -54.91
CA SER A 96 14.85 -55.23 -56.18
C SER A 96 15.38 -53.79 -56.03
N ARG A 97 16.40 -53.43 -56.83
CA ARG A 97 16.95 -52.07 -56.97
C ARG A 97 16.36 -51.41 -58.23
N PRO A 98 16.05 -50.10 -58.22
CA PRO A 98 16.04 -49.29 -59.43
C PRO A 98 17.42 -48.62 -59.63
N VAL A 99 17.77 -48.42 -60.90
CA VAL A 99 19.03 -47.85 -61.37
C VAL A 99 18.95 -46.31 -61.29
N GLY A 100 19.75 -45.70 -60.40
CA GLY A 100 19.89 -44.24 -60.24
C GLY A 100 20.93 -43.76 -59.21
N ASP A 101 21.58 -44.65 -58.45
CA ASP A 101 22.21 -44.32 -57.15
C ASP A 101 23.68 -43.83 -57.16
N SER A 102 24.46 -43.88 -58.26
CA SER A 102 25.94 -43.70 -58.11
C SER A 102 26.41 -42.25 -57.88
N LEU A 103 25.77 -41.26 -58.51
CA LEU A 103 26.14 -39.84 -58.37
C LEU A 103 25.72 -39.27 -57.01
N ASP A 104 24.56 -39.68 -56.50
CA ASP A 104 24.03 -39.18 -55.23
C ASP A 104 24.82 -39.71 -54.02
N VAL A 105 25.23 -40.99 -54.06
CA VAL A 105 26.15 -41.55 -53.06
C VAL A 105 27.47 -40.79 -53.04
N THR A 106 28.00 -40.43 -54.23
CA THR A 106 29.25 -39.67 -54.35
C THR A 106 29.12 -38.25 -53.75
N PHE A 107 27.99 -37.57 -53.96
CA PHE A 107 27.75 -36.25 -53.33
C PHE A 107 27.56 -36.36 -51.82
N GLN A 108 26.82 -37.36 -51.34
CA GLN A 108 26.56 -37.55 -49.92
C GLN A 108 27.85 -37.87 -49.14
N GLU A 109 28.71 -38.74 -49.66
CA GLU A 109 30.03 -39.04 -49.10
C GLU A 109 30.89 -37.77 -49.05
N ARG A 110 30.88 -36.99 -50.12
CA ARG A 110 31.66 -35.74 -50.18
C ARG A 110 31.14 -34.68 -49.21
N LEU A 111 29.84 -34.42 -49.15
CA LEU A 111 29.22 -33.44 -48.24
C LEU A 111 29.49 -33.76 -46.77
N THR A 112 29.52 -35.05 -46.41
CA THR A 112 29.78 -35.49 -45.04
C THR A 112 31.27 -35.49 -44.67
N SER A 113 32.17 -35.50 -45.66
CA SER A 113 33.63 -35.51 -45.45
C SER A 113 34.23 -34.16 -45.02
N PHE A 114 33.57 -33.03 -45.30
CA PHE A 114 34.12 -31.70 -45.00
C PHE A 114 34.24 -31.44 -43.51
N GLY A 115 35.37 -30.89 -43.05
CA GLY A 115 35.57 -30.37 -41.69
C GLY A 115 34.97 -28.97 -41.46
N ALA A 116 34.97 -28.50 -40.21
CA ALA A 116 34.47 -27.16 -39.86
C ALA A 116 35.37 -26.03 -40.41
N ASP A 117 36.65 -26.33 -40.59
CA ASP A 117 37.68 -25.50 -41.22
C ASP A 117 37.53 -25.39 -42.75
N GLN A 118 36.80 -26.32 -43.37
CA GLN A 118 36.57 -26.39 -44.82
C GLN A 118 35.19 -25.84 -45.25
N LEU A 119 34.63 -24.91 -44.46
CA LEU A 119 33.36 -24.28 -44.76
C LEU A 119 33.36 -23.54 -46.12
N PRO A 120 34.41 -22.78 -46.51
CA PRO A 120 34.46 -22.13 -47.82
C PRO A 120 34.35 -23.11 -48.98
N GLU A 121 35.07 -24.23 -48.94
CA GLU A 121 35.08 -25.28 -49.97
C GLU A 121 33.75 -26.04 -50.04
N LEU A 122 33.11 -26.25 -48.89
CA LEU A 122 31.74 -26.78 -48.83
C LEU A 122 30.76 -25.81 -49.51
N VAL A 123 30.85 -24.51 -49.22
CA VAL A 123 29.97 -23.49 -49.83
C VAL A 123 30.22 -23.38 -51.33
N GLU A 124 31.47 -23.45 -51.80
CA GLU A 124 31.79 -23.47 -53.24
C GLU A 124 31.21 -24.69 -53.94
N LEU A 125 31.29 -25.88 -53.32
CA LEU A 125 30.67 -27.08 -53.87
C LEU A 125 29.15 -26.93 -53.96
N ILE A 126 28.53 -26.36 -52.92
CA ILE A 126 27.10 -26.07 -52.88
C ILE A 126 26.72 -25.12 -54.01
N GLU A 127 27.39 -23.97 -54.13
CA GLU A 127 27.15 -22.98 -55.20
C GLU A 127 27.27 -23.60 -56.60
N ALA A 128 28.28 -24.43 -56.83
CA ALA A 128 28.53 -24.99 -58.14
C ALA A 128 27.61 -26.17 -58.51
N LYS A 129 27.05 -26.89 -57.52
CA LYS A 129 26.40 -28.20 -57.74
C LYS A 129 25.03 -28.37 -57.10
N HIS A 130 24.47 -27.38 -56.41
CA HIS A 130 23.17 -27.51 -55.72
C HIS A 130 22.03 -28.00 -56.63
N SER A 131 22.02 -27.63 -57.91
CA SER A 131 21.00 -28.09 -58.89
C SER A 131 21.08 -29.58 -59.22
N GLN A 132 22.22 -30.23 -58.95
CA GLN A 132 22.46 -31.65 -59.19
C GLN A 132 22.23 -32.51 -57.94
N PHE A 133 22.01 -31.87 -56.78
CA PHE A 133 21.79 -32.58 -55.52
C PHE A 133 20.40 -33.23 -55.50
N SER A 134 20.35 -34.45 -54.96
CA SER A 134 19.08 -35.05 -54.56
C SER A 134 18.47 -34.31 -53.36
N PRO A 135 17.17 -34.53 -53.07
CA PRO A 135 16.53 -34.06 -51.83
C PRO A 135 17.33 -34.34 -50.55
N VAL A 136 17.97 -35.50 -50.45
CA VAL A 136 18.77 -35.88 -49.26
C VAL A 136 20.08 -35.10 -49.23
N SER A 137 20.74 -34.96 -50.38
CA SER A 137 21.99 -34.19 -50.51
C SER A 137 21.76 -32.69 -50.24
N LEU A 138 20.63 -32.11 -50.68
CA LEU A 138 20.23 -30.72 -50.40
C LEU A 138 20.09 -30.48 -48.88
N CYS A 139 19.32 -31.32 -48.19
CA CYS A 139 19.12 -31.22 -46.73
C CYS A 139 20.41 -31.49 -45.95
N THR A 140 21.26 -32.39 -46.44
CA THR A 140 22.57 -32.68 -45.81
C THR A 140 23.51 -31.48 -45.97
N ALA A 141 23.56 -30.86 -47.14
CA ALA A 141 24.38 -29.69 -47.42
C ALA A 141 24.04 -28.53 -46.47
N ILE A 142 22.75 -28.15 -46.38
CA ILE A 142 22.32 -27.06 -45.48
C ILE A 142 22.58 -27.40 -44.01
N HIS A 143 22.35 -28.65 -43.60
CA HIS A 143 22.63 -29.11 -42.24
C HIS A 143 24.13 -29.03 -41.90
N ARG A 144 25.03 -29.38 -42.83
CA ARG A 144 26.48 -29.25 -42.61
C ARG A 144 26.90 -27.79 -42.46
N VAL A 145 26.36 -26.89 -43.28
CA VAL A 145 26.59 -25.44 -43.12
C VAL A 145 26.12 -24.97 -41.74
N ALA A 146 24.95 -25.41 -41.27
CA ALA A 146 24.44 -25.11 -39.93
C ALA A 146 25.27 -25.72 -38.79
N ALA A 147 25.88 -26.88 -38.99
CA ALA A 147 26.69 -27.55 -37.99
C ALA A 147 27.99 -26.78 -37.66
N PHE A 148 28.54 -26.01 -38.60
CA PHE A 148 29.82 -25.29 -38.44
C PHE A 148 29.71 -23.88 -37.86
N GLN A 149 28.52 -23.45 -37.41
CA GLN A 149 28.25 -22.25 -36.60
C GLN A 149 28.85 -20.90 -37.10
N GLN A 150 29.04 -20.68 -38.41
CA GLN A 150 29.39 -19.36 -38.98
C GLN A 150 28.26 -18.70 -39.80
N GLY A 151 27.02 -18.90 -39.35
CA GLY A 151 25.86 -19.01 -40.22
C GLY A 151 25.41 -17.80 -41.03
N SER A 152 25.32 -16.60 -40.46
CA SER A 152 24.66 -15.48 -41.16
C SER A 152 25.39 -15.02 -42.42
N LYS A 153 26.72 -15.21 -42.50
CA LYS A 153 27.56 -14.70 -43.59
C LYS A 153 27.41 -15.45 -44.91
N GLN A 154 27.04 -16.73 -44.86
CA GLN A 154 26.92 -17.58 -46.07
C GLN A 154 25.53 -17.55 -46.70
N TYR A 155 24.59 -16.79 -46.14
CA TYR A 155 23.21 -16.73 -46.62
C TYR A 155 23.12 -16.42 -48.11
N GLN A 156 23.83 -15.36 -48.57
CA GLN A 156 23.81 -14.94 -49.98
C GLN A 156 24.35 -16.03 -50.92
N ARG A 157 25.48 -16.63 -50.54
CA ARG A 157 26.14 -17.71 -51.30
C ARG A 157 25.30 -18.98 -51.40
N CYS A 158 24.51 -19.27 -50.36
CA CYS A 158 23.63 -20.42 -50.31
C CYS A 158 22.20 -20.13 -50.81
N GLN A 159 21.88 -18.96 -51.38
CA GLN A 159 20.52 -18.66 -51.87
C GLN A 159 20.07 -19.65 -52.96
N GLY A 160 20.96 -20.00 -53.90
CA GLY A 160 20.66 -20.99 -54.94
C GLY A 160 20.29 -22.36 -54.37
N LEU A 161 20.96 -22.78 -53.29
CA LEU A 161 20.62 -24.01 -52.55
C LEU A 161 19.23 -23.92 -51.92
N LEU A 162 18.91 -22.81 -51.25
CA LEU A 162 17.60 -22.59 -50.61
C LEU A 162 16.46 -22.58 -51.63
N SER A 163 16.63 -21.89 -52.77
CA SER A 163 15.64 -21.86 -53.85
C SER A 163 15.46 -23.23 -54.51
N THR A 164 16.54 -23.99 -54.68
CA THR A 164 16.47 -25.36 -55.23
C THR A 164 15.78 -26.31 -54.26
N LEU A 165 16.10 -26.20 -52.98
CA LEU A 165 15.43 -26.95 -51.92
C LEU A 165 13.94 -26.62 -51.88
N GLU A 166 13.57 -25.34 -51.95
CA GLU A 166 12.16 -24.91 -51.99
C GLU A 166 11.42 -25.45 -53.22
N SER A 167 11.95 -25.26 -54.43
CA SER A 167 11.32 -25.75 -55.67
C SER A 167 11.13 -27.26 -55.64
N GLN A 168 12.17 -28.04 -55.29
CA GLN A 168 12.05 -29.49 -55.23
C GLN A 168 11.05 -29.94 -54.14
N LEU A 169 11.02 -29.24 -53.00
CA LEU A 169 10.11 -29.53 -51.91
C LEU A 169 8.65 -29.27 -52.30
N ARG A 170 8.36 -28.19 -53.03
CA ARG A 170 7.01 -27.88 -53.54
C ARG A 170 6.57 -28.79 -54.69
N GLU A 171 7.47 -29.12 -55.62
CA GLU A 171 7.15 -29.93 -56.80
C GLU A 171 7.03 -31.42 -56.50
N ARG A 172 7.87 -31.95 -55.60
CA ARG A 172 7.99 -33.40 -55.33
C ARG A 172 8.15 -33.68 -53.83
N PRO A 173 7.19 -33.31 -52.98
CA PRO A 173 7.28 -33.44 -51.53
C PRO A 173 7.47 -34.90 -51.06
N SER A 174 6.93 -35.87 -51.80
CA SER A 174 7.05 -37.30 -51.49
C SER A 174 8.49 -37.84 -51.53
N ARG A 175 9.42 -37.14 -52.19
CA ARG A 175 10.84 -37.51 -52.23
C ARG A 175 11.62 -37.10 -50.97
N PHE A 176 11.06 -36.23 -50.15
CA PHE A 176 11.67 -35.82 -48.88
C PHE A 176 11.20 -36.74 -47.75
N ARG A 177 12.18 -37.28 -47.01
CA ARG A 177 11.93 -37.99 -45.75
C ARG A 177 11.71 -36.98 -44.63
N ALA A 178 10.91 -37.35 -43.63
CA ALA A 178 10.63 -36.53 -42.46
C ALA A 178 11.91 -36.00 -41.79
N GLN A 179 12.92 -36.86 -41.58
CA GLN A 179 14.24 -36.46 -41.06
C GLN A 179 14.89 -35.33 -41.87
N SER A 180 14.81 -35.38 -43.20
CA SER A 180 15.43 -34.39 -44.08
C SER A 180 14.74 -33.02 -43.95
N ILE A 181 13.42 -33.02 -43.79
CA ILE A 181 12.62 -31.81 -43.56
C ILE A 181 12.92 -31.22 -42.18
N ALA A 182 12.95 -32.06 -41.13
CA ALA A 182 13.32 -31.65 -39.78
C ALA A 182 14.72 -31.02 -39.71
N ASN A 183 15.71 -31.66 -40.32
CA ASN A 183 17.09 -31.15 -40.36
C ASN A 183 17.21 -29.84 -41.15
N ALA A 184 16.49 -29.71 -42.28
CA ALA A 184 16.49 -28.47 -43.06
C ALA A 184 15.85 -27.31 -42.28
N CYS A 185 14.71 -27.55 -41.63
CA CYS A 185 14.03 -26.56 -40.77
C CYS A 185 14.95 -26.11 -39.63
N TRP A 186 15.54 -27.05 -38.90
CA TRP A 186 16.53 -26.77 -37.86
C TRP A 186 17.72 -25.96 -38.38
N ALA A 187 18.24 -26.32 -39.56
CA ALA A 187 19.40 -25.66 -40.14
C ALA A 187 19.12 -24.19 -40.49
N VAL A 188 17.99 -23.91 -41.16
CA VAL A 188 17.55 -22.54 -41.48
C VAL A 188 17.40 -21.71 -40.20
N ALA A 189 16.75 -22.26 -39.18
CA ALA A 189 16.52 -21.58 -37.90
C ALA A 189 17.82 -21.28 -37.16
N LYS A 190 18.71 -22.28 -37.03
CA LYS A 190 20.00 -22.17 -36.34
C LYS A 190 20.95 -21.19 -37.02
N LEU A 191 20.89 -21.10 -38.35
CA LEU A 191 21.69 -20.15 -39.14
C LEU A 191 21.12 -18.72 -39.10
N HIS A 192 19.91 -18.54 -38.55
CA HIS A 192 19.14 -17.29 -38.58
C HIS A 192 18.95 -16.75 -40.01
N TRP A 193 18.76 -17.65 -40.97
CA TRP A 193 18.57 -17.30 -42.37
C TRP A 193 17.14 -16.90 -42.66
N THR A 194 16.96 -15.84 -43.46
CA THR A 194 15.66 -15.29 -43.78
C THR A 194 15.01 -16.00 -44.97
N ALA A 195 14.53 -17.22 -44.76
CA ALA A 195 13.97 -18.07 -45.83
C ALA A 195 12.49 -18.37 -45.60
N GLN A 196 11.66 -17.33 -45.56
CA GLN A 196 10.23 -17.43 -45.22
C GLN A 196 9.45 -18.41 -46.12
N SER A 197 9.59 -18.29 -47.44
CA SER A 197 8.88 -19.13 -48.42
C SER A 197 9.22 -20.63 -48.29
N LEU A 198 10.49 -20.94 -48.01
CA LEU A 198 10.95 -22.30 -47.73
C LEU A 198 10.40 -22.82 -46.38
N MET A 199 10.38 -21.98 -45.34
CA MET A 199 9.80 -22.33 -44.04
C MET A 199 8.30 -22.65 -44.16
N GLU A 200 7.54 -21.82 -44.90
CA GLU A 200 6.12 -22.07 -45.19
C GLU A 200 5.91 -23.40 -45.91
N ALA A 201 6.72 -23.69 -46.94
CA ALA A 201 6.63 -24.95 -47.67
C ALA A 201 6.92 -26.17 -46.76
N MET A 202 7.92 -26.07 -45.89
CA MET A 202 8.22 -27.13 -44.92
C MET A 202 7.09 -27.31 -43.90
N ILE A 203 6.48 -26.23 -43.41
CA ILE A 203 5.34 -26.28 -42.49
C ILE A 203 4.15 -26.99 -43.14
N GLN A 204 3.73 -26.56 -44.34
CA GLN A 204 2.60 -27.15 -45.06
C GLN A 204 2.77 -28.66 -45.31
N ILE A 205 3.98 -29.10 -45.65
CA ILE A 205 4.25 -30.53 -45.90
C ILE A 205 4.27 -31.32 -44.60
N THR A 206 4.81 -30.75 -43.52
CA THR A 206 4.78 -31.39 -42.20
C THR A 206 3.34 -31.54 -41.71
N GLU A 207 2.48 -30.54 -41.88
CA GLU A 207 1.06 -30.62 -41.52
C GLU A 207 0.33 -31.76 -42.25
N GLN A 208 0.58 -31.92 -43.56
CA GLN A 208 -0.05 -32.98 -44.36
C GLN A 208 0.46 -34.39 -44.03
N ARG A 209 1.62 -34.51 -43.38
CA ARG A 209 2.34 -35.78 -43.19
C ARG A 209 2.86 -35.97 -41.77
N VAL A 210 2.26 -35.32 -40.78
CA VAL A 210 2.76 -35.26 -39.40
C VAL A 210 2.89 -36.67 -38.78
N ASP A 211 2.00 -37.57 -39.17
CA ASP A 211 1.97 -38.99 -38.82
C ASP A 211 3.18 -39.80 -39.33
N HIS A 212 3.85 -39.33 -40.38
CA HIS A 212 5.05 -39.97 -40.95
C HIS A 212 6.35 -39.59 -40.24
N PHE A 213 6.35 -38.54 -39.42
CA PHE A 213 7.55 -38.09 -38.69
C PHE A 213 7.76 -38.92 -37.44
N LYS A 214 9.02 -39.22 -37.08
CA LYS A 214 9.35 -39.82 -35.79
C LYS A 214 9.27 -38.79 -34.66
N PRO A 215 9.08 -39.21 -33.40
CA PRO A 215 9.09 -38.32 -32.24
C PRO A 215 10.29 -37.35 -32.16
N GLN A 216 11.50 -37.83 -32.48
CA GLN A 216 12.71 -36.99 -32.53
C GLN A 216 12.63 -35.94 -33.64
N GLU A 217 12.04 -36.29 -34.79
CA GLU A 217 11.93 -35.40 -35.95
C GLU A 217 10.86 -34.33 -35.73
N LEU A 218 9.74 -34.69 -35.10
CA LEU A 218 8.67 -33.76 -34.69
C LEU A 218 9.19 -32.70 -33.70
N SER A 219 9.89 -33.14 -32.65
CA SER A 219 10.45 -32.22 -31.65
C SER A 219 11.53 -31.32 -32.24
N LEU A 220 12.41 -31.84 -33.10
CA LEU A 220 13.43 -31.05 -33.80
C LEU A 220 12.81 -30.04 -34.78
N PHE A 221 11.75 -30.42 -35.49
CA PHE A 221 11.04 -29.53 -36.41
C PHE A 221 10.34 -28.41 -35.65
N LEU A 222 9.62 -28.72 -34.56
CA LEU A 222 8.98 -27.70 -33.72
C LEU A 222 10.01 -26.74 -33.12
N TRP A 223 11.18 -27.23 -32.70
CA TRP A 223 12.28 -26.38 -32.24
C TRP A 223 12.79 -25.46 -33.36
N GLY A 224 12.90 -25.97 -34.59
CA GLY A 224 13.28 -25.18 -35.76
C GLY A 224 12.30 -24.04 -36.03
N ILE A 225 11.00 -24.31 -35.91
CA ILE A 225 9.96 -23.28 -36.01
C ILE A 225 10.11 -22.28 -34.86
N ALA A 226 10.12 -22.74 -33.61
CA ALA A 226 10.22 -21.89 -32.42
C ALA A 226 11.47 -21.00 -32.39
N SER A 227 12.56 -21.44 -33.02
CA SER A 227 13.83 -20.71 -33.07
C SER A 227 14.00 -19.84 -34.33
N SER A 228 13.06 -19.94 -35.28
CA SER A 228 13.08 -19.18 -36.53
C SER A 228 12.66 -17.73 -36.28
N ARG A 229 13.20 -16.79 -37.06
CA ARG A 229 12.75 -15.38 -37.07
C ARG A 229 11.86 -15.05 -38.27
N THR A 230 11.63 -16.01 -39.15
CA THR A 230 11.01 -15.79 -40.46
C THR A 230 9.86 -16.74 -40.76
N ALA A 231 9.44 -17.57 -39.81
CA ALA A 231 8.21 -18.32 -39.98
C ALA A 231 7.01 -17.37 -39.77
N PRO A 232 5.97 -17.42 -40.62
CA PRO A 232 4.77 -16.63 -40.41
C PRO A 232 4.03 -17.11 -39.16
N LYS A 233 3.57 -16.19 -38.30
CA LYS A 233 2.90 -16.52 -37.03
C LYS A 233 1.73 -17.50 -37.18
N ASP A 234 0.93 -17.36 -38.24
CA ASP A 234 -0.21 -18.26 -38.51
C ASP A 234 0.26 -19.68 -38.85
N ALA A 235 1.38 -19.80 -39.58
CA ALA A 235 1.98 -21.08 -39.93
C ALA A 235 2.66 -21.73 -38.71
N GLU A 236 3.28 -20.94 -37.83
CA GLU A 236 3.84 -21.42 -36.56
C GLU A 236 2.76 -22.04 -35.67
N ALA A 237 1.63 -21.35 -35.52
CA ALA A 237 0.49 -21.83 -34.72
C ALA A 237 -0.11 -23.12 -35.29
N THR A 238 -0.25 -23.20 -36.61
CA THR A 238 -0.82 -24.38 -37.30
C THR A 238 0.11 -25.60 -37.16
N ALA A 239 1.41 -25.41 -37.36
CA ALA A 239 2.40 -26.47 -37.15
C ALA A 239 2.43 -26.96 -35.69
N ALA A 240 2.38 -26.03 -34.73
CA ALA A 240 2.32 -26.38 -33.31
C ALA A 240 1.05 -27.17 -32.97
N ALA A 241 -0.10 -26.79 -33.52
CA ALA A 241 -1.36 -27.52 -33.35
C ALA A 241 -1.29 -28.95 -33.92
N ALA A 242 -0.76 -29.11 -35.14
CA ALA A 242 -0.60 -30.43 -35.76
C ALA A 242 0.32 -31.34 -34.94
N ILE A 243 1.47 -30.83 -34.49
CA ILE A 243 2.46 -31.60 -33.73
C ILE A 243 1.96 -31.96 -32.34
N THR A 244 1.25 -31.04 -31.67
CA THR A 244 0.68 -31.30 -30.33
C THR A 244 -0.47 -32.30 -30.40
N SER A 245 -1.28 -32.27 -31.47
CA SER A 245 -2.31 -33.29 -31.74
C SER A 245 -1.69 -34.67 -31.98
N GLU A 246 -0.62 -34.74 -32.79
CA GLU A 246 0.11 -35.99 -33.03
C GLU A 246 0.75 -36.55 -31.75
N PHE A 247 1.27 -35.68 -30.88
CA PHE A 247 1.78 -36.08 -29.56
C PHE A 247 0.67 -36.73 -28.71
N LEU A 248 -0.52 -36.11 -28.67
CA LEU A 248 -1.67 -36.65 -27.95
C LEU A 248 -2.14 -37.99 -28.51
N GLN A 249 -2.15 -38.14 -29.85
CA GLN A 249 -2.55 -39.37 -30.51
C GLN A 249 -1.59 -40.54 -30.24
N ARG A 250 -0.28 -40.29 -30.26
CA ARG A 250 0.75 -41.32 -30.02
C ARG A 250 0.93 -41.66 -28.54
N GLY A 251 0.68 -40.69 -27.67
CA GLY A 251 0.99 -40.76 -26.25
C GLY A 251 2.45 -40.41 -25.94
N SER A 252 2.66 -39.84 -24.75
CA SER A 252 3.94 -39.35 -24.23
C SER A 252 5.04 -40.43 -24.17
N ALA A 253 4.68 -41.68 -23.91
CA ALA A 253 5.62 -42.80 -23.81
C ALA A 253 6.40 -43.09 -25.11
N LYS A 254 5.93 -42.61 -26.27
CA LYS A 254 6.64 -42.74 -27.55
C LYS A 254 7.77 -41.72 -27.73
N PHE A 255 7.81 -40.68 -26.90
CA PHE A 255 8.82 -39.63 -26.97
C PHE A 255 9.90 -39.92 -25.92
N ASP A 256 11.17 -39.98 -26.35
CA ASP A 256 12.30 -40.06 -25.42
C ASP A 256 12.47 -38.77 -24.61
N ALA A 257 13.31 -38.79 -23.57
CA ALA A 257 13.50 -37.64 -22.68
C ALA A 257 13.95 -36.38 -23.44
N GLN A 258 14.85 -36.54 -24.43
CA GLN A 258 15.32 -35.44 -25.27
C GLN A 258 14.19 -34.83 -26.11
N SER A 259 13.41 -35.66 -26.79
CA SER A 259 12.30 -35.22 -27.64
C SER A 259 11.22 -34.56 -26.80
N THR A 260 10.91 -35.12 -25.62
CA THR A 260 9.92 -34.59 -24.67
C THR A 260 10.31 -33.20 -24.17
N ALA A 261 11.54 -33.03 -23.68
CA ALA A 261 12.04 -31.74 -23.20
C ALA A 261 12.14 -30.69 -24.32
N THR A 262 12.56 -31.10 -25.52
CA THR A 262 12.65 -30.20 -26.69
C THR A 262 11.26 -29.76 -27.13
N LEU A 263 10.29 -30.67 -27.12
CA LEU A 263 8.89 -30.37 -27.45
C LEU A 263 8.27 -29.41 -26.44
N ALA A 264 8.48 -29.67 -25.13
CA ALA A 264 8.03 -28.79 -24.04
C ALA A 264 8.61 -27.38 -24.17
N TYR A 265 9.93 -27.27 -24.35
CA TYR A 265 10.61 -25.99 -24.54
C TYR A 265 10.06 -25.23 -25.76
N SER A 266 9.94 -25.91 -26.90
CA SER A 266 9.51 -25.28 -28.16
C SER A 266 8.04 -24.87 -28.10
N ALA A 267 7.18 -25.70 -27.50
CA ALA A 267 5.79 -25.35 -27.23
C ALA A 267 5.68 -24.17 -26.26
N GLY A 268 6.58 -24.07 -25.27
CA GLY A 268 6.69 -22.93 -24.38
C GLY A 268 7.08 -21.64 -25.11
N VAL A 269 8.10 -21.69 -25.98
CA VAL A 269 8.53 -20.54 -26.82
C VAL A 269 7.41 -20.08 -27.75
N LEU A 270 6.67 -21.02 -28.35
CA LEU A 270 5.54 -20.75 -29.24
C LEU A 270 4.23 -20.42 -28.50
N LEU A 271 4.26 -20.45 -27.15
CA LEU A 271 3.15 -20.14 -26.27
C LEU A 271 1.89 -20.94 -26.59
N VAL A 272 2.08 -22.24 -26.80
CA VAL A 272 1.01 -23.21 -27.05
C VAL A 272 0.10 -23.30 -25.82
N THR A 273 -1.20 -23.02 -26.02
CA THR A 273 -2.23 -22.98 -24.96
C THR A 273 -3.07 -24.27 -24.87
N ASN A 274 -2.69 -25.34 -25.57
CA ASN A 274 -3.44 -26.60 -25.55
C ASN A 274 -3.31 -27.31 -24.18
N GLU A 275 -4.35 -27.22 -23.35
CA GLU A 275 -4.37 -27.81 -22.00
C GLU A 275 -4.21 -29.33 -22.00
N ALA A 276 -4.81 -30.03 -22.97
CA ALA A 276 -4.71 -31.49 -23.05
C ALA A 276 -3.27 -31.93 -23.32
N PHE A 277 -2.54 -31.20 -24.15
CA PHE A 277 -1.12 -31.43 -24.42
C PHE A 277 -0.27 -31.31 -23.15
N TRP A 278 -0.44 -30.22 -22.40
CA TRP A 278 0.30 -30.00 -21.16
C TRP A 278 -0.06 -31.01 -20.06
N SER A 279 -1.34 -31.37 -19.93
CA SER A 279 -1.78 -32.43 -19.01
C SER A 279 -1.19 -33.80 -19.35
N ALA A 280 -1.18 -34.18 -20.63
CA ALA A 280 -0.57 -35.43 -21.08
C ALA A 280 0.97 -35.42 -20.92
N MET A 281 1.60 -34.26 -21.08
CA MET A 281 3.03 -34.08 -20.84
C MET A 281 3.37 -34.16 -19.35
N ASP A 282 2.54 -33.58 -18.47
CA ASP A 282 2.70 -33.63 -17.01
C ASP A 282 2.70 -35.09 -16.53
N ALA A 283 1.61 -35.81 -16.81
CA ALA A 283 1.49 -37.22 -16.46
C ALA A 283 2.57 -38.10 -17.13
N GLY A 284 2.90 -37.81 -18.39
CA GLY A 284 3.83 -38.60 -19.19
C GLY A 284 5.31 -38.46 -18.85
N SER A 285 5.68 -37.37 -18.19
CA SER A 285 7.07 -37.07 -17.83
C SER A 285 7.37 -37.30 -16.34
N ALA A 286 6.36 -37.29 -15.47
CA ALA A 286 6.49 -37.43 -14.02
C ALA A 286 7.29 -38.67 -13.58
N ASP A 287 6.98 -39.86 -14.11
CA ASP A 287 7.67 -41.11 -13.72
C ASP A 287 9.05 -41.29 -14.39
N ARG A 288 9.44 -40.35 -15.25
CA ARG A 288 10.65 -40.42 -16.08
C ARG A 288 11.64 -39.31 -15.77
N VAL A 289 11.44 -38.54 -14.71
CA VAL A 289 12.31 -37.41 -14.30
C VAL A 289 13.79 -37.81 -14.26
N SER A 290 14.10 -39.04 -13.80
CA SER A 290 15.46 -39.57 -13.76
C SER A 290 16.10 -39.86 -15.13
N GLU A 291 15.33 -39.94 -16.22
CA GLU A 291 15.84 -40.12 -17.59
C GLU A 291 16.36 -38.80 -18.20
N PHE A 292 15.93 -37.65 -17.67
CA PHE A 292 16.31 -36.35 -18.20
C PHE A 292 17.69 -35.94 -17.69
N SER A 293 18.55 -35.49 -18.59
CA SER A 293 19.74 -34.73 -18.18
C SER A 293 19.34 -33.39 -17.55
N ASP A 294 20.23 -32.79 -16.77
CA ASP A 294 20.02 -31.51 -16.09
C ASP A 294 19.42 -30.43 -17.00
N ARG A 295 19.97 -30.26 -18.21
CA ARG A 295 19.47 -29.29 -19.20
C ARG A 295 18.09 -29.66 -19.74
N GLN A 296 17.85 -30.95 -20.00
CA GLN A 296 16.55 -31.40 -20.50
C GLN A 296 15.46 -31.22 -19.45
N LEU A 297 15.78 -31.50 -18.18
CA LEU A 297 14.89 -31.28 -17.06
C LEU A 297 14.54 -29.79 -16.91
N ALA A 298 15.55 -28.92 -16.92
CA ALA A 298 15.36 -27.47 -16.88
C ALA A 298 14.47 -26.97 -18.03
N ASN A 299 14.73 -27.42 -19.26
CA ASN A 299 13.93 -27.07 -20.44
C ASN A 299 12.47 -27.56 -20.35
N LEU A 300 12.26 -28.76 -19.80
CA LEU A 300 10.93 -29.33 -19.59
C LEU A 300 10.10 -28.44 -18.68
N VAL A 301 10.56 -28.20 -17.44
CA VAL A 301 9.81 -27.39 -16.46
C VAL A 301 9.71 -25.92 -16.87
N TRP A 302 10.72 -25.39 -17.56
CA TRP A 302 10.67 -24.04 -18.13
C TRP A 302 9.56 -23.90 -19.18
N GLY A 303 9.33 -24.94 -20.00
CA GLY A 303 8.23 -24.96 -20.97
C GLY A 303 6.87 -24.75 -20.30
N PHE A 304 6.57 -25.54 -19.27
CA PHE A 304 5.34 -25.41 -18.46
C PHE A 304 5.20 -24.02 -17.82
N ALA A 305 6.28 -23.54 -17.21
CA ALA A 305 6.27 -22.27 -16.49
C ALA A 305 6.12 -21.05 -17.43
N THR A 306 6.66 -21.13 -18.64
CA THR A 306 6.58 -20.06 -19.64
C THR A 306 5.15 -19.81 -20.10
N VAL A 307 4.35 -20.86 -20.26
CA VAL A 307 2.91 -20.76 -20.57
C VAL A 307 2.04 -20.58 -19.34
N ALA A 308 2.64 -20.47 -18.15
CA ALA A 308 1.96 -20.37 -16.86
C ALA A 308 0.91 -21.48 -16.62
N TYR A 309 1.18 -22.71 -17.08
CA TYR A 309 0.29 -23.85 -16.86
C TYR A 309 0.44 -24.35 -15.42
N THR A 310 -0.58 -24.14 -14.59
CA THR A 310 -0.52 -24.41 -13.13
C THR A 310 -0.93 -25.82 -12.74
N ASP A 311 -1.66 -26.54 -13.60
CA ASP A 311 -2.17 -27.90 -13.34
C ASP A 311 -1.12 -28.99 -13.63
N CYS A 312 0.16 -28.72 -13.34
CA CYS A 312 1.32 -29.58 -13.62
C CYS A 312 1.90 -30.23 -12.35
N THR A 313 1.04 -30.60 -11.40
CA THR A 313 1.47 -31.06 -10.09
C THR A 313 2.29 -32.36 -10.16
N ALA A 314 2.04 -33.25 -11.13
CA ALA A 314 2.69 -34.56 -11.16
C ALA A 314 4.19 -34.46 -11.44
N VAL A 315 4.57 -33.76 -12.51
CA VAL A 315 5.97 -33.59 -12.90
C VAL A 315 6.70 -32.71 -11.89
N PHE A 316 6.12 -31.58 -11.46
CA PHE A 316 6.78 -30.66 -10.53
C PHE A 316 6.98 -31.29 -9.14
N THR A 317 6.04 -32.11 -8.64
CA THR A 317 6.24 -32.86 -7.38
C THR A 317 7.39 -33.85 -7.49
N ARG A 318 7.56 -34.49 -8.66
CA ARG A 318 8.66 -35.43 -8.91
C ARG A 318 9.99 -34.71 -9.05
N VAL A 319 10.05 -33.62 -9.82
CA VAL A 319 11.24 -32.78 -9.93
C VAL A 319 11.67 -32.26 -8.55
N ALA A 320 10.75 -31.78 -7.72
CA ALA A 320 11.09 -31.28 -6.39
C ALA A 320 11.71 -32.35 -5.46
N LYS A 321 11.46 -33.63 -5.72
CA LYS A 321 11.95 -34.76 -4.89
C LYS A 321 13.17 -35.47 -5.46
N GLU A 322 13.27 -35.54 -6.79
CA GLU A 322 14.21 -36.43 -7.48
C GLU A 322 15.29 -35.67 -8.26
N ALA A 323 15.09 -34.37 -8.52
CA ALA A 323 16.10 -33.58 -9.23
C ALA A 323 17.36 -33.42 -8.36
N PRO A 324 18.57 -33.54 -8.95
CA PRO A 324 19.81 -33.41 -8.21
C PRO A 324 20.17 -31.92 -8.01
N ILE A 325 19.38 -31.17 -7.23
CA ILE A 325 19.48 -29.70 -7.06
C ILE A 325 20.91 -29.27 -6.69
N ALA A 326 21.54 -30.00 -5.76
CA ALA A 326 22.92 -29.75 -5.36
C ALA A 326 23.97 -29.91 -6.49
N LYS A 327 23.67 -30.62 -7.59
CA LYS A 327 24.59 -30.84 -8.72
C LYS A 327 24.31 -29.95 -9.94
N LEU A 328 23.09 -29.42 -10.06
CA LEU A 328 22.70 -28.59 -11.20
C LEU A 328 23.66 -27.42 -11.40
N ALA A 329 24.04 -27.17 -12.66
CA ALA A 329 24.83 -26.01 -13.02
C ALA A 329 24.02 -24.71 -12.77
N PRO A 330 24.67 -23.55 -12.58
CA PRO A 330 24.01 -22.28 -12.27
C PRO A 330 22.81 -21.92 -13.17
N ILE A 331 22.92 -22.17 -14.48
CA ILE A 331 21.84 -21.92 -15.43
C ILE A 331 20.65 -22.86 -15.20
N ASP A 332 20.90 -24.17 -15.08
CA ASP A 332 19.85 -25.17 -14.93
C ASP A 332 19.15 -25.02 -13.57
N LEU A 333 19.92 -24.74 -12.51
CA LEU A 333 19.38 -24.44 -11.18
C LEU A 333 18.47 -23.21 -11.21
N SER A 334 18.88 -22.14 -11.88
CA SER A 334 18.06 -20.92 -11.98
C SER A 334 16.76 -21.15 -12.75
N LEU A 335 16.79 -21.95 -13.82
CA LEU A 335 15.61 -22.27 -14.62
C LEU A 335 14.65 -23.18 -13.86
N VAL A 336 15.14 -24.21 -13.16
CA VAL A 336 14.30 -25.11 -12.34
C VAL A 336 13.65 -24.34 -11.20
N ALA A 337 14.42 -23.55 -10.44
CA ALA A 337 13.89 -22.76 -9.33
C ALA A 337 12.87 -21.70 -9.80
N TRP A 338 13.15 -20.98 -10.89
CA TRP A 338 12.21 -20.04 -11.46
C TRP A 338 10.93 -20.72 -11.95
N SER A 339 11.06 -21.89 -12.59
CA SER A 339 9.90 -22.62 -13.10
C SER A 339 8.98 -23.03 -11.95
N MET A 340 9.54 -23.59 -10.88
CA MET A 340 8.82 -23.94 -9.66
C MET A 340 8.07 -22.72 -9.09
N ALA A 341 8.78 -21.61 -8.89
CA ALA A 341 8.21 -20.40 -8.33
C ALA A 341 7.09 -19.82 -9.23
N LYS A 342 7.29 -19.85 -10.55
CA LYS A 342 6.37 -19.26 -11.53
C LYS A 342 5.01 -19.95 -11.58
N VAL A 343 4.97 -21.27 -11.40
CA VAL A 343 3.71 -22.04 -11.34
C VAL A 343 3.24 -22.32 -9.92
N ALA A 344 3.84 -21.66 -8.91
CA ALA A 344 3.55 -21.83 -7.49
C ALA A 344 3.67 -23.29 -7.02
N GLN A 345 4.71 -23.98 -7.51
CA GLN A 345 5.09 -25.32 -7.12
C GLN A 345 6.40 -25.30 -6.31
N GLY A 346 6.67 -26.39 -5.59
CA GLY A 346 7.79 -26.52 -4.67
C GLY A 346 7.44 -26.10 -3.24
N GLY A 347 7.73 -26.98 -2.28
CA GLY A 347 7.56 -26.71 -0.86
C GLY A 347 8.82 -26.13 -0.22
N GLN A 348 8.79 -25.95 1.11
CA GLN A 348 9.92 -25.40 1.87
C GLN A 348 11.22 -26.17 1.66
N GLU A 349 11.17 -27.49 1.77
CA GLU A 349 12.35 -28.37 1.63
C GLU A 349 13.07 -28.17 0.29
N PHE A 350 12.31 -27.94 -0.80
CA PHE A 350 12.87 -27.71 -2.12
C PHE A 350 13.65 -26.39 -2.19
N TYR A 351 13.07 -25.29 -1.69
CA TYR A 351 13.74 -23.99 -1.72
C TYR A 351 14.91 -23.92 -0.73
N ASP A 352 14.85 -24.65 0.39
CA ASP A 352 15.98 -24.83 1.29
C ASP A 352 17.14 -25.55 0.57
N GLU A 353 16.87 -26.63 -0.19
CA GLU A 353 17.90 -27.30 -0.99
C GLU A 353 18.47 -26.39 -2.09
N VAL A 354 17.64 -25.57 -2.73
CA VAL A 354 18.09 -24.55 -3.70
C VAL A 354 19.01 -23.53 -3.03
N ALA A 355 18.65 -23.03 -1.85
CA ALA A 355 19.46 -22.06 -1.10
C ALA A 355 20.80 -22.67 -0.65
N ASP A 356 20.81 -23.92 -0.20
CA ASP A 356 22.03 -24.66 0.14
C ASP A 356 22.91 -24.90 -1.09
N ALA A 357 22.29 -25.24 -2.23
CA ALA A 357 22.98 -25.42 -3.50
C ALA A 357 23.62 -24.11 -4.00
N VAL A 358 22.99 -22.96 -3.73
CA VAL A 358 23.59 -21.63 -3.97
C VAL A 358 24.82 -21.45 -3.10
N CYS A 359 24.69 -21.73 -1.80
CA CYS A 359 25.76 -21.53 -0.84
C CYS A 359 26.99 -22.40 -1.15
N CYS A 360 26.78 -23.67 -1.51
CA CYS A 360 27.83 -24.60 -1.88
C CYS A 360 28.56 -24.20 -3.19
N LYS A 361 27.93 -23.38 -4.04
CA LYS A 361 28.46 -22.97 -5.35
C LYS A 361 28.97 -21.53 -5.39
N ARG A 362 29.34 -20.94 -4.24
CA ARG A 362 29.79 -19.53 -4.12
C ARG A 362 30.73 -19.05 -5.22
N ASP A 363 31.72 -19.86 -5.60
CA ASP A 363 32.70 -19.48 -6.63
C ASP A 363 32.14 -19.57 -8.06
N ALA A 364 31.25 -20.52 -8.34
CA ALA A 364 30.63 -20.65 -9.66
C ALA A 364 29.74 -19.44 -10.00
N TRP A 365 29.08 -18.84 -9.01
CA TRP A 365 28.26 -17.64 -9.22
C TRP A 365 29.07 -16.42 -9.63
N LYS A 366 30.36 -16.33 -9.25
CA LYS A 366 31.23 -15.21 -9.61
C LYS A 366 31.47 -15.11 -11.11
N ILE A 367 31.40 -16.23 -11.84
CA ILE A 367 31.61 -16.32 -13.30
C ILE A 367 30.34 -16.68 -14.08
N SER A 368 29.22 -16.92 -13.39
CA SER A 368 27.93 -17.22 -14.02
C SER A 368 27.36 -16.00 -14.75
N ASP A 369 26.50 -16.22 -15.74
CA ASP A 369 25.72 -15.17 -16.38
C ASP A 369 24.86 -14.43 -15.33
N THR A 370 24.88 -13.10 -15.38
CA THR A 370 24.17 -12.23 -14.43
C THR A 370 22.66 -12.46 -14.46
N ARG A 371 22.10 -12.92 -15.58
CA ARG A 371 20.70 -13.31 -15.70
C ARG A 371 20.35 -14.48 -14.79
N ASN A 372 21.25 -15.44 -14.62
CA ASN A 372 21.01 -16.59 -13.73
C ASN A 372 20.93 -16.13 -12.28
N ILE A 373 21.78 -15.17 -11.90
CA ILE A 373 21.79 -14.57 -10.55
C ILE A 373 20.47 -13.84 -10.29
N ALA A 374 20.05 -12.97 -11.21
CA ALA A 374 18.79 -12.22 -11.08
C ALA A 374 17.57 -13.15 -11.05
N THR A 375 17.55 -14.18 -11.90
CA THR A 375 16.47 -15.18 -11.98
C THR A 375 16.36 -15.96 -10.66
N LEU A 376 17.49 -16.33 -10.07
CA LEU A 376 17.50 -17.09 -8.83
C LEU A 376 17.07 -16.25 -7.63
N LEU A 377 17.57 -15.01 -7.52
CA LEU A 377 17.10 -14.04 -6.52
C LEU A 377 15.59 -13.84 -6.62
N TYR A 378 15.09 -13.61 -7.83
CA TYR A 378 13.66 -13.45 -8.09
C TYR A 378 12.86 -14.70 -7.70
N SER A 379 13.35 -15.90 -8.03
CA SER A 379 12.66 -17.16 -7.68
C SER A 379 12.60 -17.42 -6.18
N LEU A 380 13.70 -17.15 -5.45
CA LEU A 380 13.75 -17.28 -3.99
C LEU A 380 12.85 -16.25 -3.31
N ALA A 381 12.75 -15.04 -3.86
CA ALA A 381 11.84 -14.00 -3.36
C ALA A 381 10.35 -14.31 -3.60
N LEU A 382 10.03 -15.05 -4.66
CA LEU A 382 8.65 -15.52 -4.92
C LEU A 382 8.25 -16.69 -4.01
N ALA A 383 9.21 -17.39 -3.39
CA ALA A 383 8.91 -18.44 -2.42
C ALA A 383 8.36 -17.81 -1.13
N GLU A 384 7.35 -18.45 -0.51
CA GLU A 384 6.72 -17.95 0.71
C GLU A 384 7.69 -17.82 1.90
N GLN A 385 8.86 -18.49 1.84
CA GLN A 385 9.89 -18.43 2.89
C GLN A 385 11.14 -17.61 2.51
N ALA A 386 11.04 -16.65 1.59
CA ALA A 386 12.20 -15.84 1.16
C ALA A 386 13.07 -15.29 2.32
N ALA A 387 12.46 -14.99 3.46
CA ALA A 387 13.11 -14.48 4.68
C ALA A 387 13.99 -15.49 5.43
N SER A 388 13.98 -16.79 5.11
CA SER A 388 14.85 -17.80 5.72
C SER A 388 16.16 -18.07 4.96
N HIS A 389 16.32 -17.50 3.75
CA HIS A 389 17.43 -17.82 2.84
C HIS A 389 18.52 -16.73 2.76
N GLU A 390 18.78 -15.99 3.83
CA GLU A 390 19.68 -14.83 3.86
C GLU A 390 21.09 -15.15 3.32
N GLY A 391 21.62 -16.34 3.65
CA GLY A 391 22.93 -16.80 3.17
C GLY A 391 23.03 -16.89 1.65
N ALA A 392 21.98 -17.39 1.00
CA ALA A 392 21.92 -17.50 -0.46
C ALA A 392 21.84 -16.11 -1.12
N PHE A 393 21.00 -15.22 -0.59
CA PHE A 393 20.90 -13.84 -1.03
C PHE A 393 22.25 -13.12 -0.94
N ARG A 394 22.94 -13.21 0.20
CA ARG A 394 24.27 -12.60 0.40
C ARG A 394 25.29 -13.11 -0.61
N ILE A 395 25.34 -14.42 -0.87
CA ILE A 395 26.30 -15.01 -1.84
C ILE A 395 26.03 -14.52 -3.27
N LEU A 396 24.75 -14.44 -3.66
CA LEU A 396 24.36 -13.94 -4.97
C LEU A 396 24.63 -12.43 -5.10
N ALA A 397 24.39 -11.63 -4.06
CA ALA A 397 24.76 -10.21 -4.02
C ALA A 397 26.27 -9.99 -4.08
N GLU A 398 27.08 -10.77 -3.36
CA GLU A 398 28.54 -10.71 -3.45
C GLU A 398 29.04 -10.97 -4.88
N ALA A 399 28.43 -11.93 -5.58
CA ALA A 399 28.73 -12.20 -6.98
C ALA A 399 28.28 -11.06 -7.90
N ALA A 400 27.09 -10.49 -7.66
CA ALA A 400 26.54 -9.37 -8.41
C ALA A 400 27.36 -8.08 -8.23
N CYS A 401 27.78 -7.77 -7.00
CA CYS A 401 28.56 -6.56 -6.66
C CYS A 401 29.91 -6.46 -7.38
N LYS A 402 30.47 -7.58 -7.85
CA LYS A 402 31.72 -7.57 -8.61
C LYS A 402 31.55 -7.12 -10.06
N ARG A 403 30.36 -7.28 -10.63
CA ARG A 403 30.06 -7.05 -12.05
C ARG A 403 28.68 -6.38 -12.24
N PRO A 404 28.34 -5.30 -11.52
CA PRO A 404 27.01 -4.69 -11.60
C PRO A 404 26.69 -4.18 -13.01
N GLY A 405 27.69 -3.70 -13.75
CA GLY A 405 27.54 -3.22 -15.13
C GLY A 405 27.21 -4.29 -16.16
N GLU A 406 27.37 -5.58 -15.84
CA GLU A 406 27.01 -6.70 -16.73
C GLU A 406 25.54 -7.10 -16.60
N PHE A 407 24.80 -6.57 -15.62
CA PHE A 407 23.37 -6.81 -15.51
C PHE A 407 22.60 -5.93 -16.50
N SER A 408 21.55 -6.49 -17.10
CA SER A 408 20.49 -5.67 -17.69
C SER A 408 19.79 -4.85 -16.58
N LEU A 409 19.16 -3.74 -16.95
CA LEU A 409 18.39 -2.95 -15.99
C LEU A 409 17.30 -3.81 -15.31
N GLN A 410 16.54 -4.57 -16.09
CA GLN A 410 15.58 -5.54 -15.57
C GLN A 410 16.20 -6.55 -14.58
N GLY A 411 17.43 -6.99 -14.83
CA GLY A 411 18.15 -7.89 -13.93
C GLY A 411 18.47 -7.23 -12.59
N LEU A 412 18.91 -5.97 -12.61
CA LEU A 412 19.17 -5.18 -11.40
C LEU A 412 17.87 -4.89 -10.63
N THR A 413 16.82 -4.46 -11.32
CA THR A 413 15.54 -4.09 -10.70
C THR A 413 14.87 -5.30 -10.06
N ASN A 414 14.86 -6.46 -10.73
CA ASN A 414 14.38 -7.72 -10.16
C ASN A 414 15.20 -8.18 -8.96
N ALA A 415 16.52 -7.98 -8.98
CA ALA A 415 17.40 -8.36 -7.89
C ALA A 415 17.17 -7.46 -6.65
N VAL A 416 17.05 -6.14 -6.80
CA VAL A 416 16.72 -5.24 -5.68
C VAL A 416 15.30 -5.52 -5.16
N TRP A 417 14.35 -5.74 -6.06
CA TRP A 417 13.00 -6.16 -5.70
C TRP A 417 13.02 -7.44 -4.87
N ALA A 418 13.79 -8.45 -5.28
CA ALA A 418 13.91 -9.71 -4.55
C ALA A 418 14.44 -9.51 -3.12
N PHE A 419 15.46 -8.67 -2.94
CA PHE A 419 16.01 -8.33 -1.62
C PHE A 419 14.97 -7.64 -0.74
N ALA A 420 14.28 -6.64 -1.29
CA ALA A 420 13.25 -5.90 -0.57
C ALA A 420 12.07 -6.80 -0.20
N THR A 421 11.62 -7.66 -1.11
CA THR A 421 10.58 -8.66 -0.91
C THR A 421 10.98 -9.64 0.21
N ALA A 422 12.22 -10.10 0.24
CA ALA A 422 12.72 -10.96 1.33
C ALA A 422 13.03 -10.21 2.63
N CYS A 423 12.70 -8.91 2.72
CA CYS A 423 12.95 -8.03 3.85
C CYS A 423 14.43 -7.85 4.25
N TYR A 424 15.36 -8.15 3.34
CA TYR A 424 16.80 -7.99 3.56
C TYR A 424 17.25 -6.56 3.24
N THR A 425 17.94 -5.95 4.21
CA THR A 425 18.43 -4.56 4.16
C THR A 425 19.96 -4.51 4.03
N ASP A 426 20.54 -5.19 3.04
CA ASP A 426 21.97 -5.07 2.75
C ASP A 426 22.26 -3.70 2.12
N GLU A 427 22.60 -2.71 2.95
CA GLU A 427 22.87 -1.33 2.52
C GLU A 427 23.93 -1.26 1.41
N ARG A 428 24.93 -2.14 1.42
CA ARG A 428 25.98 -2.16 0.41
C ARG A 428 25.43 -2.58 -0.95
N TRP A 429 24.59 -3.61 -0.99
CA TRP A 429 23.92 -4.04 -2.22
C TRP A 429 23.03 -2.93 -2.79
N PHE A 430 22.18 -2.31 -1.97
CA PHE A 430 21.31 -1.20 -2.40
C PHE A 430 22.15 -0.02 -2.91
N ALA A 431 23.23 0.36 -2.23
CA ALA A 431 24.12 1.42 -2.70
C ALA A 431 24.81 1.11 -4.04
N VAL A 432 25.24 -0.15 -4.26
CA VAL A 432 25.84 -0.57 -5.55
C VAL A 432 24.82 -0.46 -6.68
N VAL A 433 23.58 -0.94 -6.47
CA VAL A 433 22.55 -0.83 -7.49
C VAL A 433 22.15 0.63 -7.71
N ALA A 434 22.06 1.44 -6.65
CA ALA A 434 21.80 2.88 -6.78
C ALA A 434 22.84 3.56 -7.68
N SER A 435 24.12 3.34 -7.41
CA SER A 435 25.22 3.86 -8.23
C SER A 435 25.12 3.39 -9.69
N GLU A 436 24.72 2.14 -9.93
CA GLU A 436 24.60 1.61 -11.31
C GLU A 436 23.40 2.20 -12.05
N VAL A 437 22.22 2.23 -11.41
CA VAL A 437 20.99 2.85 -11.95
C VAL A 437 21.20 4.33 -12.28
N LEU A 438 21.97 5.05 -11.47
CA LEU A 438 22.31 6.47 -11.72
C LEU A 438 23.16 6.69 -12.97
N LYS A 439 23.92 5.68 -13.43
CA LYS A 439 24.79 5.77 -14.62
C LYS A 439 24.09 5.40 -15.91
N ARG A 440 22.95 4.71 -15.86
CA ARG A 440 22.25 4.21 -17.05
C ARG A 440 21.54 5.33 -17.80
N ASP A 441 21.54 5.19 -19.12
CA ASP A 441 20.84 6.13 -19.98
C ASP A 441 19.32 6.01 -19.79
N HIS A 442 18.60 7.11 -20.03
CA HIS A 442 17.14 7.14 -19.88
C HIS A 442 16.44 6.14 -20.82
N SER A 443 17.00 5.91 -22.02
CA SER A 443 16.41 5.03 -23.03
C SER A 443 16.49 3.54 -22.69
N GLU A 444 17.30 3.16 -21.69
CA GLU A 444 17.40 1.77 -21.24
C GLU A 444 16.27 1.38 -20.27
N PHE A 445 15.59 2.35 -19.65
CA PHE A 445 14.58 2.08 -18.61
C PHE A 445 13.24 1.66 -19.22
N GLU A 446 12.70 0.56 -18.72
CA GLU A 446 11.31 0.16 -18.96
C GLU A 446 10.39 0.64 -17.84
N LEU A 447 9.08 0.74 -18.12
CA LEU A 447 8.08 1.26 -17.17
C LEU A 447 8.11 0.54 -15.82
N LEU A 448 8.28 -0.79 -15.87
CA LEU A 448 8.31 -1.65 -14.69
C LEU A 448 9.60 -1.49 -13.86
N ASP A 449 10.72 -1.15 -14.50
CA ASP A 449 12.00 -0.96 -13.81
C ASP A 449 11.92 0.20 -12.82
N VAL A 450 11.32 1.31 -13.26
CA VAL A 450 11.14 2.49 -12.40
C VAL A 450 10.24 2.19 -11.21
N ALA A 451 9.08 1.55 -11.46
CA ALA A 451 8.12 1.22 -10.41
C ALA A 451 8.68 0.20 -9.41
N ASN A 452 9.32 -0.88 -9.89
CA ASN A 452 9.90 -1.91 -9.02
C ASN A 452 11.07 -1.39 -8.21
N CYS A 453 11.94 -0.56 -8.78
CA CYS A 453 13.00 0.07 -8.01
C CYS A 453 12.42 1.00 -6.94
N LEU A 454 11.50 1.92 -7.29
CA LEU A 454 10.87 2.79 -6.29
C LEU A 454 10.25 1.99 -5.15
N TRP A 455 9.47 0.96 -5.49
CA TRP A 455 8.88 0.06 -4.51
C TRP A 455 9.94 -0.60 -3.63
N ALA A 456 11.01 -1.13 -4.21
CA ALA A 456 12.02 -1.86 -3.46
C ALA A 456 12.77 -0.96 -2.46
N TYR A 457 13.16 0.26 -2.85
CA TYR A 457 13.77 1.22 -1.93
C TYR A 457 12.79 1.67 -0.83
N ALA A 458 11.53 1.90 -1.19
CA ALA A 458 10.48 2.24 -0.22
C ALA A 458 10.21 1.11 0.77
N ALA A 459 10.17 -0.13 0.29
CA ALA A 459 9.86 -1.31 1.09
C ALA A 459 10.89 -1.58 2.20
N VAL A 460 12.14 -1.19 1.98
CA VAL A 460 13.21 -1.30 2.98
C VAL A 460 13.54 0.03 3.68
N LEU A 461 12.77 1.09 3.41
CA LEU A 461 13.01 2.46 3.89
C LEU A 461 14.41 3.02 3.59
N HIS A 462 15.04 2.60 2.49
CA HIS A 462 16.36 3.11 2.12
C HIS A 462 16.22 4.46 1.42
N LYS A 463 16.26 5.53 2.22
CA LYS A 463 16.08 6.93 1.78
C LYS A 463 17.37 7.52 1.16
N ASP A 464 17.83 6.98 0.03
CA ASP A 464 18.87 7.64 -0.77
C ASP A 464 18.23 8.71 -1.69
N PRO A 465 18.45 10.01 -1.43
CA PRO A 465 17.77 11.07 -2.18
C PRO A 465 18.13 11.09 -3.68
N HIS A 466 19.33 10.63 -4.05
CA HIS A 466 19.80 10.70 -5.44
C HIS A 466 19.06 9.71 -6.34
N ILE A 467 18.98 8.45 -5.93
CA ILE A 467 18.22 7.45 -6.71
C ILE A 467 16.72 7.75 -6.69
N VAL A 468 16.18 8.17 -5.54
CA VAL A 468 14.76 8.50 -5.45
C VAL A 468 14.42 9.69 -6.35
N SER A 469 15.24 10.73 -6.38
CA SER A 469 15.09 11.86 -7.32
C SER A 469 15.19 11.42 -8.78
N ARG A 470 16.17 10.57 -9.11
CA ARG A 470 16.37 10.02 -10.46
C ARG A 470 15.14 9.24 -10.95
N LEU A 471 14.64 8.30 -10.13
CA LEU A 471 13.50 7.46 -10.46
C LEU A 471 12.20 8.28 -10.53
N THR A 472 12.04 9.27 -9.65
CA THR A 472 10.90 10.21 -9.70
C THR A 472 10.92 11.01 -11.00
N ALA A 473 12.10 11.49 -11.44
CA ALA A 473 12.24 12.21 -12.71
C ALA A 473 11.90 11.32 -13.92
N LEU A 474 12.38 10.08 -13.95
CA LEU A 474 12.03 9.10 -14.98
C LEU A 474 10.53 8.79 -14.98
N GLY A 475 9.95 8.55 -13.81
CA GLY A 475 8.51 8.33 -13.65
C GLY A 475 7.66 9.48 -14.16
N LYS A 476 8.11 10.74 -13.98
CA LYS A 476 7.44 11.93 -14.54
C LYS A 476 7.44 11.96 -16.07
N VAL A 477 8.51 11.47 -16.71
CA VAL A 477 8.60 11.39 -18.19
C VAL A 477 7.69 10.28 -18.72
N MET A 478 7.67 9.13 -18.07
CA MET A 478 6.96 7.92 -18.52
C MET A 478 5.51 7.81 -18.01
N MET A 479 5.02 8.81 -17.27
CA MET A 479 3.77 8.74 -16.50
C MET A 479 2.53 8.39 -17.31
N THR A 480 2.43 8.88 -18.54
CA THR A 480 1.30 8.60 -19.43
C THR A 480 1.30 7.16 -19.94
N GLU A 481 2.46 6.51 -19.95
CA GLU A 481 2.64 5.12 -20.42
C GLU A 481 2.51 4.12 -19.27
N PHE A 482 2.67 4.54 -18.01
CA PHE A 482 2.47 3.67 -16.86
C PHE A 482 1.08 3.03 -16.84
N SER A 483 1.04 1.73 -16.52
CA SER A 483 -0.19 1.06 -16.11
C SER A 483 -0.73 1.65 -14.81
N ALA A 484 -2.00 1.41 -14.50
CA ALA A 484 -2.59 1.83 -13.22
C ALA A 484 -1.82 1.27 -12.01
N GLN A 485 -1.33 0.03 -12.12
CA GLN A 485 -0.49 -0.61 -11.11
C GLN A 485 0.84 0.13 -10.91
N ASN A 486 1.53 0.50 -11.99
CA ASN A 486 2.81 1.21 -11.90
C ASN A 486 2.62 2.60 -11.28
N LEU A 487 1.54 3.30 -11.61
CA LEU A 487 1.19 4.58 -10.99
C LEU A 487 0.93 4.43 -9.49
N ALA A 488 0.09 3.47 -9.10
CA ALA A 488 -0.27 3.24 -7.70
C ALA A 488 0.94 2.85 -6.84
N ILE A 489 1.79 1.94 -7.33
CA ILE A 489 3.00 1.50 -6.64
C ILE A 489 4.02 2.65 -6.53
N SER A 490 4.19 3.44 -7.59
CA SER A 490 5.10 4.59 -7.56
C SER A 490 4.62 5.66 -6.58
N ALA A 491 3.32 5.97 -6.57
CA ALA A 491 2.72 6.91 -5.62
C ALA A 491 2.87 6.43 -4.17
N TRP A 492 2.58 5.15 -3.91
CA TRP A 492 2.79 4.53 -2.61
C TRP A 492 4.26 4.61 -2.18
N ALA A 493 5.19 4.22 -3.06
CA ALA A 493 6.61 4.21 -2.76
C ALA A 493 7.15 5.61 -2.42
N LEU A 494 6.77 6.62 -3.19
CA LEU A 494 7.16 8.01 -2.91
C LEU A 494 6.58 8.51 -1.59
N ALA A 495 5.31 8.19 -1.29
CA ALA A 495 4.69 8.53 -0.01
C ALA A 495 5.39 7.84 1.18
N SER A 496 5.71 6.55 1.06
CA SER A 496 6.45 5.78 2.08
C SER A 496 7.88 6.30 2.31
N LEU A 497 8.52 6.83 1.27
CA LEU A 497 9.82 7.49 1.35
C LEU A 497 9.73 8.96 1.82
N GLU A 498 8.53 9.43 2.19
CA GLU A 498 8.24 10.80 2.61
C GLU A 498 8.55 11.87 1.53
N VAL A 499 8.54 11.47 0.26
CA VAL A 499 8.78 12.37 -0.87
C VAL A 499 7.48 13.05 -1.26
N ARG A 500 7.43 14.37 -1.08
CA ARG A 500 6.29 15.23 -1.41
C ARG A 500 6.49 15.96 -2.74
N ASP A 501 6.73 15.22 -3.84
CA ASP A 501 6.81 15.80 -5.19
C ASP A 501 5.41 16.13 -5.71
N HIS A 502 4.92 17.35 -5.39
CA HIS A 502 3.59 17.81 -5.77
C HIS A 502 3.28 17.64 -7.25
N HIS A 503 4.26 17.84 -8.14
CA HIS A 503 4.07 17.74 -9.58
C HIS A 503 3.87 16.30 -10.05
N PHE A 504 4.58 15.33 -9.46
CA PHE A 504 4.32 13.91 -9.70
C PHE A 504 2.89 13.55 -9.29
N PHE A 505 2.47 13.90 -8.07
CA PHE A 505 1.15 13.56 -7.56
C PHE A 505 0.02 14.26 -8.34
N GLU A 506 0.16 15.54 -8.71
CA GLU A 506 -0.88 16.20 -9.51
C GLU A 506 -1.06 15.56 -10.89
N ARG A 507 0.04 15.16 -11.55
CA ARG A 507 -0.01 14.59 -12.90
C ARG A 507 -0.37 13.11 -12.94
N ALA A 508 -0.12 12.35 -11.86
CA ALA A 508 -0.40 10.92 -11.82
C ALA A 508 -1.90 10.60 -11.68
N ALA A 509 -2.70 11.56 -11.18
CA ALA A 509 -4.12 11.35 -10.89
C ALA A 509 -4.96 11.11 -12.15
N ASP A 510 -4.81 11.93 -13.20
CA ASP A 510 -5.61 11.81 -14.43
C ASP A 510 -5.36 10.50 -15.19
N PRO A 511 -4.10 10.09 -15.46
CA PRO A 511 -3.81 8.81 -16.11
C PRO A 511 -4.24 7.59 -15.29
N PHE A 512 -4.27 7.70 -13.96
CA PHE A 512 -4.79 6.63 -13.10
C PHE A 512 -6.32 6.54 -13.21
N VAL A 513 -7.01 7.68 -13.13
CA VAL A 513 -8.47 7.74 -13.20
C VAL A 513 -9.00 7.28 -14.57
N ALA A 514 -8.27 7.56 -15.64
CA ALA A 514 -8.59 7.06 -16.97
C ALA A 514 -8.58 5.52 -17.08
N ARG A 515 -7.94 4.83 -16.14
CA ARG A 515 -7.73 3.37 -16.12
C ARG A 515 -8.39 2.68 -14.92
N LEU A 516 -9.37 3.31 -14.28
CA LEU A 516 -10.05 2.73 -13.11
C LEU A 516 -10.61 1.34 -13.38
N SER A 517 -11.18 1.11 -14.56
CA SER A 517 -11.73 -0.20 -14.96
C SER A 517 -10.71 -1.35 -15.00
N GLU A 518 -9.41 -1.03 -15.04
CA GLU A 518 -8.32 -2.00 -15.02
C GLU A 518 -7.78 -2.24 -13.60
N CYS A 519 -8.15 -1.39 -12.65
CA CYS A 519 -7.65 -1.42 -11.28
C CYS A 519 -8.30 -2.53 -10.46
N LYS A 520 -7.49 -3.20 -9.66
CA LYS A 520 -7.86 -4.03 -8.52
C LYS A 520 -7.94 -3.15 -7.27
N SER A 521 -8.56 -3.70 -6.24
CA SER A 521 -8.73 -3.04 -4.95
C SER A 521 -7.44 -2.48 -4.34
N GLN A 522 -6.32 -3.18 -4.49
CA GLN A 522 -5.01 -2.74 -4.00
C GLN A 522 -4.49 -1.48 -4.72
N GLU A 523 -4.69 -1.35 -6.02
CA GLU A 523 -4.25 -0.14 -6.73
C GLU A 523 -5.07 1.08 -6.29
N LEU A 524 -6.38 0.90 -6.07
CA LEU A 524 -7.27 1.96 -5.57
C LEU A 524 -6.86 2.42 -4.17
N ASN A 525 -6.60 1.47 -3.25
CA ASN A 525 -6.21 1.80 -1.87
C ASN A 525 -4.85 2.51 -1.80
N ASN A 526 -3.88 2.07 -2.60
CA ASN A 526 -2.51 2.60 -2.59
C ASN A 526 -2.52 4.05 -3.06
N MET A 527 -3.31 4.35 -4.08
CA MET A 527 -3.48 5.73 -4.56
C MET A 527 -4.10 6.62 -3.50
N LEU A 528 -5.23 6.24 -2.89
CA LEU A 528 -5.84 7.11 -1.86
C LEU A 528 -4.94 7.28 -0.64
N TRP A 529 -4.32 6.20 -0.17
CA TRP A 529 -3.40 6.24 0.96
C TRP A 529 -2.21 7.14 0.67
N ALA A 530 -1.59 7.04 -0.51
CA ALA A 530 -0.43 7.85 -0.88
C ALA A 530 -0.77 9.35 -0.86
N TYR A 531 -1.86 9.76 -1.51
CA TYR A 531 -2.27 11.18 -1.57
C TYR A 531 -2.64 11.74 -0.21
N ALA A 532 -3.33 10.94 0.62
CA ALA A 532 -3.64 11.31 2.00
C ALA A 532 -2.37 11.48 2.85
N THR A 533 -1.38 10.58 2.67
CA THR A 533 -0.12 10.58 3.43
C THR A 533 0.78 11.76 3.07
N VAL A 534 0.89 12.10 1.78
CA VAL A 534 1.70 13.27 1.36
C VAL A 534 0.99 14.61 1.56
N GLY A 535 -0.32 14.60 1.84
CA GLY A 535 -1.13 15.80 2.03
C GLY A 535 -1.53 16.51 0.73
N VAL A 536 -1.45 15.83 -0.43
CA VAL A 536 -1.90 16.36 -1.71
C VAL A 536 -3.41 16.15 -1.83
N ARG A 537 -4.17 17.23 -1.73
CA ARG A 537 -5.63 17.19 -1.67
C ARG A 537 -6.26 17.38 -3.04
N LEU A 538 -6.64 16.27 -3.68
CA LEU A 538 -7.44 16.26 -4.93
C LEU A 538 -8.83 15.62 -4.66
N PRO A 539 -9.84 16.38 -4.21
CA PRO A 539 -11.14 15.81 -3.82
C PRO A 539 -11.81 14.95 -4.88
N TRP A 540 -11.67 15.34 -6.15
CA TRP A 540 -12.24 14.62 -7.28
C TRP A 540 -11.63 13.21 -7.48
N LEU A 541 -10.33 13.01 -7.17
CA LEU A 541 -9.67 11.71 -7.27
C LEU A 541 -10.28 10.74 -6.25
N PHE A 542 -10.37 11.18 -4.99
CA PHE A 542 -10.97 10.42 -3.90
C PHE A 542 -12.41 10.00 -4.21
N ILE A 543 -13.23 10.94 -4.69
CA ILE A 543 -14.62 10.67 -5.05
C ILE A 543 -14.73 9.69 -6.23
N LYS A 544 -13.94 9.88 -7.31
CA LYS A 544 -13.99 8.97 -8.47
C LYS A 544 -13.54 7.55 -8.11
N VAL A 545 -12.47 7.40 -7.34
CA VAL A 545 -11.94 6.11 -6.91
C VAL A 545 -12.93 5.37 -6.00
N SER A 546 -13.49 6.05 -5.00
CA SER A 546 -14.49 5.45 -4.10
C SER A 546 -15.79 5.09 -4.81
N ASN A 547 -16.28 5.94 -5.72
CA ASN A 547 -17.46 5.61 -6.54
C ASN A 547 -17.20 4.43 -7.50
N HIS A 548 -15.98 4.30 -8.02
CA HIS A 548 -15.61 3.12 -8.80
C HIS A 548 -15.60 1.85 -7.95
N ALA A 549 -15.04 1.90 -6.73
CA ALA A 549 -15.09 0.77 -5.79
C ALA A 549 -16.53 0.32 -5.49
N LYS A 550 -17.45 1.29 -5.29
CA LYS A 550 -18.89 1.00 -5.16
C LYS A 550 -19.46 0.29 -6.41
N ALA A 551 -19.13 0.78 -7.60
CA ALA A 551 -19.63 0.21 -8.85
C ALA A 551 -19.12 -1.21 -9.12
N VAL A 552 -17.92 -1.55 -8.65
CA VAL A 552 -17.38 -2.93 -8.69
C VAL A 552 -18.10 -3.84 -7.67
N GLY A 553 -18.56 -3.27 -6.55
CA GLY A 553 -19.21 -3.98 -5.46
C GLY A 553 -18.28 -4.13 -4.27
N LEU A 554 -18.66 -3.60 -3.11
CA LEU A 554 -17.83 -3.56 -1.89
C LEU A 554 -17.55 -4.95 -1.31
N ALA A 555 -18.35 -5.96 -1.64
CA ALA A 555 -18.14 -7.35 -1.25
C ALA A 555 -16.85 -7.96 -1.85
N GLU A 556 -16.41 -7.48 -3.02
CA GLU A 556 -15.18 -7.94 -3.69
C GLU A 556 -13.89 -7.41 -3.02
N PHE A 557 -14.02 -6.41 -2.13
CA PHE A 557 -12.88 -5.80 -1.44
C PHE A 557 -12.60 -6.53 -0.13
N LYS A 558 -11.33 -6.58 0.27
CA LYS A 558 -10.99 -6.96 1.64
C LYS A 558 -11.29 -5.79 2.57
N MET A 559 -11.70 -6.09 3.80
CA MET A 559 -12.03 -5.04 4.77
C MET A 559 -10.84 -4.11 5.04
N HIS A 560 -9.62 -4.65 5.07
CA HIS A 560 -8.39 -3.86 5.13
C HIS A 560 -8.36 -2.72 4.11
N GLU A 561 -8.74 -3.01 2.86
CA GLU A 561 -8.67 -2.06 1.74
C GLU A 561 -9.73 -0.96 1.88
N LEU A 562 -10.96 -1.35 2.25
CA LEU A 562 -12.06 -0.40 2.51
C LEU A 562 -11.72 0.52 3.70
N SER A 563 -11.19 -0.03 4.79
CA SER A 563 -10.82 0.74 5.99
C SER A 563 -9.72 1.77 5.69
N ILE A 564 -8.75 1.43 4.82
CA ILE A 564 -7.70 2.34 4.40
C ILE A 564 -8.24 3.43 3.47
N MET A 565 -9.17 3.10 2.57
CA MET A 565 -9.84 4.10 1.75
C MET A 565 -10.64 5.10 2.60
N MET A 566 -11.40 4.61 3.60
CA MET A 566 -12.09 5.47 4.56
C MET A 566 -11.11 6.34 5.35
N TRP A 567 -10.03 5.75 5.88
CA TRP A 567 -8.97 6.49 6.58
C TRP A 567 -8.34 7.58 5.69
N ALA A 568 -8.09 7.27 4.41
CA ALA A 568 -7.51 8.21 3.47
C ALA A 568 -8.45 9.40 3.21
N HIS A 569 -9.76 9.14 3.04
CA HIS A 569 -10.78 10.19 2.98
C HIS A 569 -10.81 11.03 4.27
N GLY A 570 -10.74 10.37 5.44
CA GLY A 570 -10.63 10.97 6.76
C GLY A 570 -9.47 11.95 6.88
N THR A 571 -8.28 11.48 6.52
CA THR A 571 -7.01 12.21 6.59
C THR A 571 -6.96 13.36 5.60
N ALA A 572 -7.44 13.16 4.37
CA ALA A 572 -7.51 14.21 3.35
C ALA A 572 -8.63 15.24 3.59
N GLY A 573 -9.56 14.94 4.50
CA GLY A 573 -10.73 15.78 4.76
C GLY A 573 -11.72 15.82 3.60
N VAL A 574 -11.81 14.75 2.80
CA VAL A 574 -12.68 14.65 1.62
C VAL A 574 -13.90 13.78 1.94
N CYS A 575 -15.09 14.37 1.91
CA CYS A 575 -16.33 13.66 2.19
C CYS A 575 -16.93 13.00 0.94
N ASN A 576 -17.31 11.71 1.06
CA ASN A 576 -18.18 11.01 0.13
C ASN A 576 -19.22 10.23 0.97
N HIS A 577 -20.33 10.88 1.34
CA HIS A 577 -21.33 10.33 2.27
C HIS A 577 -21.79 8.93 1.85
N ASP A 578 -22.19 8.78 0.58
CA ASP A 578 -22.72 7.53 0.05
C ASP A 578 -21.70 6.39 0.06
N PHE A 579 -20.39 6.67 -0.03
CA PHE A 579 -19.36 5.63 0.11
C PHE A 579 -19.21 5.18 1.56
N PHE A 580 -19.22 6.13 2.50
CA PHE A 580 -19.07 5.82 3.92
C PHE A 580 -20.28 5.04 4.46
N ASP A 581 -21.49 5.45 4.08
CA ASP A 581 -22.71 4.75 4.48
C ASP A 581 -22.75 3.33 3.88
N ASP A 582 -22.47 3.16 2.58
CA ASP A 582 -22.48 1.83 1.95
C ASP A 582 -21.43 0.88 2.55
N VAL A 583 -20.23 1.37 2.92
CA VAL A 583 -19.22 0.54 3.59
C VAL A 583 -19.69 0.12 4.98
N VAL A 584 -20.30 1.03 5.74
CA VAL A 584 -20.83 0.72 7.08
C VAL A 584 -21.98 -0.28 6.99
N GLU A 585 -22.91 -0.10 6.05
CA GLU A 585 -24.03 -1.02 5.84
C GLU A 585 -23.56 -2.41 5.37
N GLU A 586 -22.53 -2.50 4.51
CA GLU A 586 -21.92 -3.78 4.13
C GLU A 586 -21.34 -4.51 5.36
N VAL A 587 -20.65 -3.78 6.25
CA VAL A 587 -20.07 -4.33 7.49
C VAL A 587 -21.14 -4.76 8.49
N LEU A 588 -22.21 -3.98 8.64
CA LEU A 588 -23.33 -4.29 9.53
C LEU A 588 -24.20 -5.44 9.00
N GLY A 589 -24.31 -5.56 7.68
CA GLY A 589 -25.14 -6.55 6.98
C GLY A 589 -24.39 -7.84 6.63
N SER A 590 -24.08 -7.98 5.34
CA SER A 590 -23.57 -9.22 4.72
C SER A 590 -22.23 -9.68 5.25
N ARG A 591 -21.31 -8.75 5.52
CA ARG A 591 -19.94 -9.09 5.95
C ARG A 591 -19.86 -9.44 7.44
N GLY A 592 -20.59 -8.70 8.27
CA GLY A 592 -20.54 -8.82 9.72
C GLY A 592 -19.25 -8.25 10.33
N ILE A 593 -19.38 -7.43 11.38
CA ILE A 593 -18.26 -6.76 12.03
C ILE A 593 -17.20 -7.73 12.61
N ASN A 594 -17.62 -8.93 13.02
CA ASN A 594 -16.72 -9.95 13.58
C ASN A 594 -15.73 -10.54 12.55
N SER A 595 -15.93 -10.29 11.25
CA SER A 595 -14.96 -10.66 10.20
C SER A 595 -13.85 -9.62 10.02
N CYS A 596 -13.99 -8.44 10.65
CA CYS A 596 -13.02 -7.35 10.56
C CYS A 596 -11.92 -7.55 11.60
N ALA A 597 -10.71 -7.08 11.29
CA ALA A 597 -9.64 -6.95 12.28
C ALA A 597 -9.84 -5.68 13.14
N PRO A 598 -9.37 -5.66 14.40
CA PRO A 598 -9.52 -4.51 15.30
C PRO A 598 -9.10 -3.16 14.68
N ARG A 599 -7.95 -3.15 14.00
CA ARG A 599 -7.42 -1.96 13.32
C ARG A 599 -8.35 -1.42 12.23
N GLU A 600 -9.05 -2.29 11.52
CA GLU A 600 -9.96 -1.91 10.43
C GLU A 600 -11.20 -1.21 10.99
N VAL A 601 -11.75 -1.75 12.08
CA VAL A 601 -12.87 -1.15 12.82
C VAL A 601 -12.48 0.21 13.39
N ALA A 602 -11.30 0.33 14.01
CA ALA A 602 -10.80 1.60 14.53
C ALA A 602 -10.66 2.67 13.44
N ASN A 603 -10.08 2.31 12.29
CA ASN A 603 -9.91 3.23 11.15
C ASN A 603 -11.25 3.68 10.57
N ALA A 604 -12.18 2.74 10.36
CA ALA A 604 -13.51 3.05 9.83
C ALA A 604 -14.30 3.95 10.79
N ALA A 605 -14.29 3.65 12.10
CA ALA A 605 -14.98 4.45 13.11
C ALA A 605 -14.41 5.87 13.22
N TRP A 606 -13.08 6.00 13.28
CA TRP A 606 -12.41 7.29 13.29
C TRP A 606 -12.73 8.11 12.04
N ALA A 607 -12.61 7.50 10.85
CA ALA A 607 -12.85 8.20 9.60
C ALA A 607 -14.32 8.63 9.45
N TYR A 608 -15.27 7.74 9.76
CA TYR A 608 -16.70 8.00 9.66
C TYR A 608 -17.10 9.15 10.57
N SER A 609 -16.74 9.08 11.86
CA SER A 609 -17.03 10.14 12.82
C SER A 609 -16.38 11.47 12.42
N THR A 610 -15.11 11.47 11.97
CA THR A 610 -14.37 12.69 11.62
C THR A 610 -14.98 13.40 10.40
N ILE A 611 -15.34 12.65 9.36
CA ILE A 611 -15.81 13.20 8.09
C ILE A 611 -17.30 13.49 8.12
N ILE A 612 -18.10 12.48 8.45
CA ILE A 612 -19.57 12.56 8.42
C ILE A 612 -20.05 13.42 9.58
N GLY A 613 -19.45 13.29 10.77
CA GLY A 613 -19.78 14.12 11.93
C GLY A 613 -21.13 13.85 12.59
N ARG A 614 -21.96 12.98 12.00
CA ARG A 614 -23.25 12.56 12.57
C ARG A 614 -23.13 11.20 13.24
N CYS A 615 -23.89 10.99 14.32
CA CYS A 615 -23.93 9.70 15.00
C CYS A 615 -24.76 8.70 14.18
N HIS A 616 -24.11 7.67 13.63
CA HIS A 616 -24.79 6.51 13.03
C HIS A 616 -25.00 5.43 14.11
N TRP A 617 -26.15 5.43 14.76
CA TRP A 617 -26.34 4.66 16.00
C TRP A 617 -26.06 3.15 15.87
N PRO A 618 -26.58 2.42 14.86
CA PRO A 618 -26.28 0.99 14.72
C PRO A 618 -24.78 0.72 14.54
N TRP A 619 -24.08 1.62 13.85
CA TRP A 619 -22.63 1.52 13.64
C TRP A 619 -21.88 1.72 14.96
N MET A 620 -22.21 2.78 15.70
CA MET A 620 -21.59 3.05 17.00
C MET A 620 -21.87 1.92 18.00
N GLN A 621 -23.08 1.34 17.98
CA GLN A 621 -23.39 0.19 18.82
C GLN A 621 -22.55 -1.04 18.46
N ALA A 622 -22.49 -1.39 17.17
CA ALA A 622 -21.69 -2.53 16.71
C ALA A 622 -20.20 -2.34 17.04
N VAL A 623 -19.64 -1.14 16.81
CA VAL A 623 -18.26 -0.80 17.17
C VAL A 623 -18.03 -0.93 18.67
N ALA A 624 -18.96 -0.46 19.53
CA ALA A 624 -18.84 -0.60 20.98
C ALA A 624 -18.83 -2.06 21.42
N GLU A 625 -19.77 -2.86 20.93
CA GLU A 625 -19.91 -4.28 21.28
C GLU A 625 -18.67 -5.08 20.86
N TYR A 626 -18.24 -4.93 19.59
CA TYR A 626 -17.05 -5.59 19.07
C TYR A 626 -15.78 -5.14 19.82
N SER A 627 -15.55 -3.82 19.93
CA SER A 627 -14.31 -3.30 20.51
C SER A 627 -14.18 -3.63 22.00
N SER A 628 -15.30 -3.74 22.73
CA SER A 628 -15.28 -4.17 24.14
C SER A 628 -14.81 -5.62 24.29
N GLN A 629 -15.14 -6.51 23.34
CA GLN A 629 -14.75 -7.92 23.36
C GLN A 629 -13.30 -8.14 22.91
N HIS A 630 -12.82 -7.30 21.99
CA HIS A 630 -11.50 -7.43 21.37
C HIS A 630 -10.49 -6.40 21.89
N ILE A 631 -10.76 -5.69 22.99
CA ILE A 631 -9.97 -4.53 23.42
C ILE A 631 -8.47 -4.82 23.59
N CYS A 632 -8.11 -6.04 24.00
CA CYS A 632 -6.74 -6.48 24.18
C CYS A 632 -5.97 -6.71 22.85
N GLU A 633 -6.68 -6.86 21.74
CA GLU A 633 -6.12 -7.05 20.39
C GLU A 633 -5.83 -5.70 19.69
N PHE A 634 -6.43 -4.59 20.13
CA PHE A 634 -6.13 -3.27 19.62
C PHE A 634 -4.76 -2.81 20.11
N ASP A 635 -4.02 -2.07 19.28
CA ASP A 635 -2.90 -1.26 19.76
C ASP A 635 -3.42 0.01 20.47
N MET A 636 -2.52 0.75 21.13
CA MET A 636 -2.90 1.95 21.88
C MET A 636 -3.51 3.05 20.99
N GLN A 637 -3.09 3.12 19.72
CA GLN A 637 -3.68 4.03 18.74
C GLN A 637 -5.09 3.60 18.35
N GLY A 638 -5.34 2.30 18.16
CA GLY A 638 -6.64 1.74 17.83
C GLY A 638 -7.67 1.99 18.93
N ILE A 639 -7.31 1.78 20.20
CA ILE A 639 -8.16 2.13 21.35
C ILE A 639 -8.50 3.62 21.31
N GLY A 640 -7.49 4.47 21.12
CA GLY A 640 -7.66 5.92 21.02
C GLY A 640 -8.60 6.33 19.89
N ASN A 641 -8.41 5.80 18.67
CA ASN A 641 -9.22 6.07 17.50
C ASN A 641 -10.69 5.67 17.69
N VAL A 642 -10.93 4.51 18.30
CA VAL A 642 -12.29 4.07 18.64
C VAL A 642 -12.91 5.06 19.62
N LEU A 643 -12.28 5.34 20.76
CA LEU A 643 -12.85 6.27 21.76
C LEU A 643 -13.02 7.69 21.21
N TRP A 644 -12.08 8.17 20.41
CA TRP A 644 -12.19 9.44 19.70
C TRP A 644 -13.45 9.48 18.84
N SER A 645 -13.76 8.40 18.12
CA SER A 645 -14.95 8.37 17.27
C SER A 645 -16.26 8.61 18.02
N PHE A 646 -16.37 8.07 19.25
CA PHE A 646 -17.52 8.29 20.14
C PHE A 646 -17.57 9.73 20.63
N THR A 647 -16.45 10.24 21.15
CA THR A 647 -16.37 11.62 21.65
C THR A 647 -16.67 12.65 20.56
N ASN A 648 -16.26 12.38 19.31
CA ASN A 648 -16.42 13.31 18.19
C ASN A 648 -17.89 13.46 17.74
N VAL A 649 -18.73 12.45 17.98
CA VAL A 649 -20.19 12.48 17.71
C VAL A 649 -21.04 12.60 18.98
N ALA A 650 -20.43 13.08 20.07
CA ALA A 650 -21.10 13.36 21.35
C ALA A 650 -21.78 12.15 22.00
N THR A 651 -21.19 10.97 21.88
CA THR A 651 -21.70 9.76 22.54
C THR A 651 -20.59 9.04 23.28
N PHE A 652 -20.96 8.06 24.10
CA PHE A 652 -20.05 7.14 24.75
C PHE A 652 -20.76 5.82 25.04
N SER A 653 -19.99 4.74 25.14
CA SER A 653 -20.48 3.47 25.72
C SER A 653 -19.73 3.23 27.01
N GLU A 654 -20.47 3.04 28.10
CA GLU A 654 -19.89 2.78 29.43
C GLU A 654 -19.05 1.49 29.41
N ARG A 655 -19.58 0.43 28.79
CA ARG A 655 -18.90 -0.87 28.69
C ARG A 655 -17.57 -0.78 27.94
N LEU A 656 -17.57 -0.07 26.81
CA LEU A 656 -16.38 0.14 26.00
C LEU A 656 -15.35 0.97 26.77
N LEU A 657 -15.79 2.08 27.38
CA LEU A 657 -14.91 2.96 28.15
C LEU A 657 -14.26 2.25 29.32
N GLU A 658 -15.03 1.49 30.10
CA GLU A 658 -14.47 0.70 31.21
C GLU A 658 -13.44 -0.32 30.73
N SER A 659 -13.74 -1.05 29.64
CA SER A 659 -12.84 -2.05 29.08
C SER A 659 -11.54 -1.41 28.59
N ALA A 660 -11.64 -0.28 27.87
CA ALA A 660 -10.49 0.49 27.39
C ALA A 660 -9.66 1.08 28.54
N CYS A 661 -10.29 1.59 29.60
CA CYS A 661 -9.60 2.14 30.77
C CYS A 661 -8.81 1.06 31.51
N ARG A 662 -9.40 -0.11 31.76
CA ARG A 662 -8.71 -1.25 32.40
C ARG A 662 -7.53 -1.74 31.58
N GLU A 663 -7.73 -1.94 30.28
CA GLU A 663 -6.68 -2.40 29.38
C GLU A 663 -5.53 -1.39 29.27
N THR A 664 -5.86 -0.10 29.19
CA THR A 664 -4.86 0.98 29.18
C THR A 664 -4.09 1.04 30.50
N ALA A 665 -4.77 0.86 31.64
CA ALA A 665 -4.13 0.82 32.95
C ALA A 665 -3.14 -0.35 33.07
N ARG A 666 -3.54 -1.54 32.59
CA ARG A 666 -2.66 -2.72 32.52
C ARG A 666 -1.40 -2.43 31.71
N ARG A 667 -1.55 -1.93 30.48
CA ARG A 667 -0.43 -1.61 29.59
C ARG A 667 0.48 -0.52 30.16
N ALA A 668 -0.09 0.51 30.79
CA ALA A 668 0.70 1.56 31.43
C ALA A 668 1.57 1.05 32.58
N ARG A 669 1.18 -0.04 33.26
CA ARG A 669 1.99 -0.69 34.29
C ARG A 669 3.07 -1.61 33.70
N GLU A 670 2.77 -2.32 32.62
CA GLU A 670 3.67 -3.29 31.96
C GLU A 670 4.73 -2.62 31.08
N ASP A 671 4.33 -1.68 30.22
CA ASP A 671 5.18 -0.92 29.31
C ASP A 671 4.78 0.57 29.28
N PRO A 672 5.27 1.35 30.26
CA PRO A 672 4.92 2.77 30.39
C PRO A 672 5.21 3.58 29.12
N ALA A 673 6.33 3.32 28.45
CA ALA A 673 6.79 4.12 27.32
C ALA A 673 5.85 3.96 26.11
N SER A 674 5.50 2.72 25.76
CA SER A 674 4.58 2.42 24.67
C SER A 674 3.14 2.89 24.97
N ALA A 675 2.68 2.70 26.21
CA ALA A 675 1.32 3.09 26.61
C ALA A 675 1.10 4.61 26.59
N SER A 676 2.13 5.40 26.94
CA SER A 676 2.00 6.84 27.14
C SER A 676 1.76 7.64 25.86
N GLN A 677 2.13 7.10 24.69
CA GLN A 677 1.95 7.79 23.41
C GLN A 677 0.47 8.05 23.04
N ASN A 678 -0.49 7.26 23.55
CA ASN A 678 -1.93 7.45 23.25
C ASN A 678 -2.86 7.44 24.48
N ILE A 679 -2.34 7.26 25.70
CA ILE A 679 -3.14 7.29 26.93
C ILE A 679 -3.96 8.58 27.09
N ALA A 680 -3.47 9.70 26.55
CA ALA A 680 -4.15 10.99 26.56
C ALA A 680 -5.52 10.95 25.87
N GLN A 681 -5.70 10.14 24.81
CA GLN A 681 -7.00 10.01 24.15
C GLN A 681 -8.00 9.25 25.02
N VAL A 682 -7.54 8.20 25.71
CA VAL A 682 -8.36 7.43 26.66
C VAL A 682 -8.78 8.30 27.84
N LEU A 683 -7.82 9.05 28.42
CA LEU A 683 -8.08 10.00 29.51
C LEU A 683 -9.07 11.10 29.09
N SER A 684 -8.92 11.63 27.88
CA SER A 684 -9.83 12.65 27.34
C SER A 684 -11.24 12.10 27.14
N ALA A 685 -11.37 10.84 26.70
CA ALA A 685 -12.67 10.18 26.51
C ALA A 685 -13.34 9.87 27.86
N ALA A 686 -12.58 9.38 28.85
CA ALA A 686 -13.07 9.16 30.21
C ALA A 686 -13.54 10.48 30.85
N GLN A 687 -12.76 11.56 30.69
CA GLN A 687 -13.15 12.90 31.16
C GLN A 687 -14.44 13.38 30.48
N ALA A 688 -14.54 13.25 29.16
CA ALA A 688 -15.73 13.67 28.41
C ALA A 688 -17.01 12.91 28.82
N ALA A 689 -16.87 11.63 29.19
CA ALA A 689 -17.96 10.82 29.71
C ALA A 689 -18.22 11.00 31.22
N GLY A 690 -17.39 11.78 31.93
CA GLY A 690 -17.46 11.95 33.38
C GLY A 690 -17.11 10.67 34.17
N LEU A 691 -16.39 9.73 33.56
CA LEU A 691 -16.03 8.45 34.19
C LEU A 691 -14.79 8.61 35.10
N LEU A 692 -14.96 8.33 36.39
CA LEU A 692 -13.87 8.38 37.38
C LEU A 692 -13.19 7.01 37.54
N HIS A 693 -12.30 6.66 36.60
CA HIS A 693 -11.60 5.37 36.63
C HIS A 693 -10.28 5.43 37.42
N ILE A 694 -10.37 5.27 38.75
CA ILE A 694 -9.25 5.44 39.70
C ILE A 694 -8.00 4.64 39.30
N GLU A 695 -8.16 3.37 38.91
CA GLU A 695 -7.05 2.50 38.53
C GLU A 695 -6.26 3.03 37.31
N LEU A 696 -6.97 3.65 36.35
CA LEU A 696 -6.34 4.23 35.16
C LEU A 696 -5.54 5.47 35.56
N PHE A 697 -6.11 6.34 36.38
CA PHE A 697 -5.42 7.53 36.86
C PHE A 697 -4.17 7.16 37.66
N GLN A 698 -4.25 6.15 38.54
CA GLN A 698 -3.09 5.66 39.27
C GLN A 698 -1.98 5.15 38.34
N ALA A 699 -2.32 4.26 37.41
CA ALA A 699 -1.37 3.70 36.45
C ALA A 699 -0.74 4.78 35.56
N ALA A 700 -1.54 5.74 35.08
CA ALA A 700 -1.06 6.85 34.26
C ALA A 700 -0.12 7.78 35.02
N ILE A 701 -0.46 8.17 36.26
CA ILE A 701 0.40 9.03 37.09
C ILE A 701 1.73 8.34 37.40
N GLU A 702 1.70 7.06 37.79
CA GLU A 702 2.92 6.28 38.05
C GLU A 702 3.79 6.15 36.80
N ALA A 703 3.19 5.81 35.66
CA ALA A 703 3.88 5.72 34.38
C ALA A 703 4.52 7.07 34.01
N PHE A 704 3.81 8.17 34.25
CA PHE A 704 4.25 9.50 33.85
C PHE A 704 5.38 10.04 34.73
N LEU A 705 5.24 9.89 36.05
CA LEU A 705 6.27 10.30 37.00
C LEU A 705 7.57 9.49 36.85
N ARG A 706 7.51 8.25 36.34
CA ARG A 706 8.70 7.43 36.07
C ARG A 706 9.46 7.88 34.82
N GLN A 707 8.77 8.34 33.78
CA GLN A 707 9.40 8.77 32.52
C GLN A 707 10.06 10.16 32.63
N GLY A 708 9.51 11.05 33.46
CA GLY A 708 10.00 12.41 33.62
C GLY A 708 9.53 13.37 32.53
N PHE A 709 9.90 14.65 32.66
CA PHE A 709 9.45 15.74 31.77
C PHE A 709 10.38 15.91 30.56
N ALA A 710 9.81 16.07 29.36
CA ALA A 710 10.56 16.33 28.14
C ALA A 710 11.39 17.63 28.23
N GLY A 711 12.67 17.59 27.85
CA GLY A 711 13.54 18.78 27.80
C GLY A 711 14.29 19.15 29.08
N SER A 712 14.30 18.28 30.10
CA SER A 712 14.97 18.55 31.39
C SER A 712 16.48 18.27 31.43
N ASP A 713 17.07 17.63 30.41
CA ASP A 713 18.50 17.30 30.35
C ASP A 713 19.04 17.32 28.90
N PRO A 714 19.90 18.30 28.53
CA PRO A 714 20.52 18.39 27.20
C PRO A 714 21.51 17.27 26.88
N SER A 715 21.91 16.45 27.86
CA SER A 715 22.93 15.40 27.71
C SER A 715 22.37 14.02 27.35
N ARG A 716 21.04 13.84 27.38
CA ARG A 716 20.37 12.62 26.93
C ARG A 716 20.19 12.66 25.42
N SER A 717 20.40 11.52 24.74
CA SER A 717 20.21 11.41 23.29
C SER A 717 18.78 11.84 22.90
N SER A 718 18.61 12.28 21.65
CA SER A 718 17.33 12.65 21.04
C SER A 718 16.22 11.60 21.14
N ASP A 719 16.56 10.38 21.59
CA ASP A 719 15.67 9.23 21.71
C ASP A 719 15.03 9.09 23.10
N ALA A 720 15.44 9.91 24.09
CA ALA A 720 14.82 9.93 25.42
C ALA A 720 13.51 10.74 25.40
N GLN A 721 12.41 10.10 24.99
CA GLN A 721 11.04 10.66 25.00
C GLN A 721 10.54 10.89 26.44
N GLY A 722 10.87 12.04 27.02
CA GLY A 722 10.14 12.54 28.20
C GLY A 722 8.71 12.96 27.82
N ILE A 723 7.88 13.21 28.81
CA ILE A 723 6.46 13.55 28.59
C ILE A 723 6.29 15.05 28.36
N GLY A 724 5.48 15.40 27.36
CA GLY A 724 5.12 16.78 27.04
C GLY A 724 4.13 17.41 28.03
N ALA A 725 4.12 18.75 28.09
CA ALA A 725 3.25 19.51 28.99
C ALA A 725 1.76 19.24 28.72
N ARG A 726 1.39 19.02 27.46
CA ARG A 726 0.02 18.75 27.03
C ARG A 726 -0.54 17.45 27.63
N GLU A 727 0.19 16.35 27.51
CA GLU A 727 -0.22 15.05 28.02
C GLU A 727 -0.36 15.07 29.55
N LEU A 728 0.53 15.80 30.23
CA LEU A 728 0.45 16.03 31.68
C LEU A 728 -0.78 16.84 32.09
N LEU A 729 -1.12 17.90 31.35
CA LEU A 729 -2.34 18.67 31.62
C LEU A 729 -3.61 17.85 31.39
N ILE A 730 -3.63 16.99 30.36
CA ILE A 730 -4.76 16.07 30.12
C ILE A 730 -4.93 15.12 31.31
N LEU A 731 -3.84 14.50 31.76
CA LEU A 731 -3.86 13.63 32.93
C LEU A 731 -4.32 14.37 34.19
N GLY A 732 -3.77 15.55 34.46
CA GLY A 732 -4.14 16.35 35.63
C GLY A 732 -5.62 16.76 35.61
N ASN A 733 -6.15 17.17 34.46
CA ASN A 733 -7.57 17.52 34.33
C ASN A 733 -8.48 16.31 34.51
N ALA A 734 -8.13 15.15 33.94
CA ALA A 734 -8.90 13.92 34.07
C ALA A 734 -8.89 13.39 35.52
N ALA A 735 -7.75 13.50 36.22
CA ALA A 735 -7.57 13.00 37.57
C ALA A 735 -8.07 13.97 38.67
N LYS A 736 -8.17 15.28 38.40
CA LYS A 736 -8.55 16.31 39.40
C LYS A 736 -9.84 15.98 40.18
N PRO A 737 -10.95 15.52 39.54
CA PRO A 737 -12.16 15.18 40.26
C PRO A 737 -11.98 14.02 41.26
N ALA A 738 -11.01 13.14 41.01
CA ALA A 738 -10.64 12.00 41.85
C ALA A 738 -9.45 12.30 42.79
N SER A 739 -9.09 13.58 42.98
CA SER A 739 -7.91 13.98 43.76
C SER A 739 -7.95 13.50 45.21
N ARG A 740 -9.14 13.37 45.81
CA ARG A 740 -9.30 12.86 47.17
C ARG A 740 -8.98 11.38 47.27
N GLU A 741 -9.47 10.59 46.32
CA GLU A 741 -9.25 9.14 46.23
C GLU A 741 -7.79 8.81 45.87
N LEU A 742 -7.14 9.67 45.09
CA LEU A 742 -5.73 9.51 44.69
C LEU A 742 -4.73 9.89 45.79
N GLY A 743 -5.14 10.68 46.79
CA GLY A 743 -4.34 11.00 47.98
C GLY A 743 -2.92 11.50 47.66
N ASP A 744 -1.92 10.83 48.22
CA ASP A 744 -0.49 11.16 48.04
C ASP A 744 -0.05 11.18 46.57
N LEU A 745 -0.67 10.35 45.73
CA LEU A 745 -0.33 10.28 44.32
C LEU A 745 -0.75 11.56 43.59
N TRP A 746 -1.91 12.12 43.96
CA TRP A 746 -2.35 13.42 43.45
C TRP A 746 -1.43 14.55 43.94
N ALA A 747 -1.01 14.54 45.21
CA ALA A 747 -0.10 15.55 45.74
C ALA A 747 1.22 15.59 44.95
N ARG A 748 1.77 14.41 44.61
CA ARG A 748 2.97 14.29 43.77
C ARG A 748 2.75 14.79 42.35
N LEU A 749 1.63 14.45 41.71
CA LEU A 749 1.29 14.95 40.37
C LEU A 749 1.13 16.47 40.37
N SER A 750 0.43 17.03 41.35
CA SER A 750 0.21 18.47 41.48
C SER A 750 1.53 19.22 41.62
N GLN A 751 2.43 18.74 42.49
CA GLN A 751 3.76 19.32 42.65
C GLN A 751 4.57 19.26 41.34
N PHE A 752 4.42 18.17 40.58
CA PHE A 752 5.10 17.99 39.29
C PHE A 752 4.56 18.97 38.23
N LEU A 753 3.23 19.14 38.15
CA LEU A 753 2.59 20.12 37.28
C LEU A 753 3.01 21.55 37.65
N ASP A 754 3.07 21.86 38.94
CA ASP A 754 3.52 23.17 39.42
C ASP A 754 4.96 23.44 39.01
N LEU A 755 5.87 22.50 39.23
CA LEU A 755 7.28 22.65 38.93
C LEU A 755 7.55 22.86 37.42
N HIS A 756 6.86 22.11 36.56
CA HIS A 756 7.17 22.06 35.13
C HIS A 756 6.29 22.93 34.24
N ILE A 757 5.10 23.33 34.71
CA ILE A 757 4.13 24.09 33.90
C ILE A 757 3.76 25.39 34.62
N PHE A 758 3.06 25.30 35.76
CA PHE A 758 2.44 26.49 36.36
C PHE A 758 3.46 27.48 36.90
N HIS A 759 4.57 27.05 37.49
CA HIS A 759 5.60 27.96 38.00
C HIS A 759 6.14 28.88 36.90
N SER A 760 6.42 28.34 35.72
CA SER A 760 6.91 29.15 34.58
C SER A 760 5.83 30.10 34.06
N LEU A 761 4.60 29.61 33.89
CA LEU A 761 3.48 30.42 33.43
C LEU A 761 3.18 31.58 34.39
N HIS A 762 3.22 31.33 35.70
CA HIS A 762 3.00 32.35 36.73
C HIS A 762 4.07 33.45 36.66
N GLN A 763 5.34 33.08 36.44
CA GLN A 763 6.43 34.04 36.28
C GLN A 763 6.39 34.80 34.94
N ALA A 764 5.68 34.28 33.95
CA ALA A 764 5.53 34.89 32.64
C ALA A 764 4.39 35.92 32.59
N VAL A 765 3.50 35.89 33.59
CA VAL A 765 2.42 36.85 33.76
C VAL A 765 2.98 38.25 34.09
N PRO A 766 2.67 39.30 33.30
CA PRO A 766 3.18 40.65 33.55
C PRO A 766 2.71 41.25 34.88
N SER A 767 3.62 41.93 35.58
CA SER A 767 3.35 42.65 36.85
C SER A 767 2.71 44.03 36.67
N GLY A 768 2.55 44.52 35.43
CA GLY A 768 1.90 45.80 35.08
C GLY A 768 1.36 45.77 33.64
N ASN A 769 1.13 46.93 33.01
CA ASN A 769 0.68 47.06 31.60
C ASN A 769 1.75 46.65 30.55
N GLY A 770 2.75 45.86 30.93
CA GLY A 770 3.82 45.38 30.06
C GLY A 770 3.34 44.33 29.04
N GLY A 771 4.14 44.12 27.99
CA GLY A 771 3.80 43.20 26.90
C GLY A 771 3.86 41.72 27.30
N TRP A 772 2.99 40.91 26.70
CA TRP A 772 2.84 39.46 26.94
C TRP A 772 3.90 38.57 26.28
N SER A 773 4.95 39.14 25.69
CA SER A 773 6.01 38.42 24.96
C SER A 773 6.66 37.26 25.75
N LYS A 774 6.86 37.42 27.06
CA LYS A 774 7.39 36.34 27.92
C LYS A 774 6.41 35.18 28.04
N MET A 775 5.11 35.47 28.16
CA MET A 775 4.04 34.47 28.18
C MET A 775 3.95 33.75 26.83
N GLU A 776 4.02 34.49 25.72
CA GLU A 776 4.02 33.92 24.37
C GLU A 776 5.19 32.95 24.16
N SER A 777 6.41 33.32 24.58
CA SER A 777 7.58 32.43 24.52
C SER A 777 7.36 31.15 25.33
N GLN A 778 6.87 31.26 26.57
CA GLN A 778 6.67 30.11 27.44
C GLN A 778 5.57 29.17 26.94
N ILE A 779 4.46 29.70 26.42
CA ILE A 779 3.40 28.90 25.81
C ILE A 779 3.92 28.17 24.57
N SER A 780 4.72 28.86 23.74
CA SER A 780 5.32 28.27 22.55
C SER A 780 6.35 27.19 22.88
N GLU A 781 7.11 27.34 23.96
CA GLU A 781 8.06 26.34 24.46
C GLU A 781 7.34 25.09 25.00
N LEU A 782 6.21 25.28 25.67
CA LEU A 782 5.41 24.19 26.24
C LEU A 782 4.44 23.54 25.24
N ASP A 783 4.29 24.10 24.03
CA ASP A 783 3.33 23.68 22.99
C ASP A 783 1.88 23.55 23.52
N LEU A 784 1.41 24.59 24.22
CA LEU A 784 0.09 24.59 24.85
C LEU A 784 -0.92 25.49 24.12
N ASP A 785 -2.15 25.02 23.96
CA ASP A 785 -3.28 25.81 23.46
C ASP A 785 -4.40 26.01 24.50
N HIS A 786 -4.49 25.17 25.52
CA HIS A 786 -5.40 25.29 26.66
C HIS A 786 -4.82 24.72 27.96
N LEU A 787 -5.25 25.23 29.12
CA LEU A 787 -4.93 24.65 30.44
C LEU A 787 -5.92 23.55 30.86
N GLY A 788 -7.05 23.44 30.15
CA GLY A 788 -8.13 22.51 30.45
C GLY A 788 -9.10 23.02 31.51
N VAL A 789 -10.10 22.20 31.83
CA VAL A 789 -11.29 22.58 32.60
C VAL A 789 -10.95 23.12 33.99
N TRP A 790 -10.11 22.44 34.76
CA TRP A 790 -9.90 22.77 36.18
C TRP A 790 -8.74 23.75 36.37
N PHE A 791 -7.66 23.58 35.62
CA PHE A 791 -6.49 24.41 35.77
C PHE A 791 -6.64 25.80 35.17
N THR A 792 -7.60 26.02 34.25
CA THR A 792 -7.92 27.37 33.77
C THR A 792 -8.46 28.25 34.90
N ALA A 793 -9.42 27.75 35.69
CA ALA A 793 -9.96 28.43 36.86
C ALA A 793 -8.87 28.67 37.89
N GLN A 794 -8.12 27.61 38.25
CA GLN A 794 -7.03 27.70 39.22
C GLN A 794 -5.99 28.75 38.81
N PHE A 795 -5.52 28.73 37.57
CA PHE A 795 -4.54 29.70 37.07
C PHE A 795 -5.05 31.14 37.13
N LEU A 796 -6.31 31.39 36.73
CA LEU A 796 -6.90 32.72 36.76
C LEU A 796 -7.05 33.27 38.19
N GLU A 797 -7.35 32.41 39.15
CA GLU A 797 -7.39 32.77 40.58
C GLU A 797 -5.98 33.02 41.13
N ASP A 798 -5.02 32.13 40.84
CA ASP A 798 -3.63 32.22 41.32
C ASP A 798 -2.94 33.53 40.87
N VAL A 799 -3.26 34.02 39.66
CA VAL A 799 -2.72 35.28 39.13
C VAL A 799 -3.60 36.50 39.46
N ASN A 800 -4.62 36.34 40.30
CA ASN A 800 -5.61 37.37 40.66
C ASN A 800 -6.26 38.04 39.44
N ALA A 801 -6.50 37.27 38.35
CA ALA A 801 -7.21 37.77 37.18
C ALA A 801 -8.73 37.73 37.38
N VAL A 802 -9.26 36.94 38.32
CA VAL A 802 -10.69 36.92 38.63
C VAL A 802 -10.88 36.89 40.15
N SER A 803 -11.98 37.47 40.63
CA SER A 803 -12.41 37.39 42.02
C SER A 803 -12.90 35.99 42.41
N SER A 804 -13.45 35.26 41.45
CA SER A 804 -13.87 33.86 41.61
C SER A 804 -14.04 33.19 40.25
N ALA A 805 -13.65 31.92 40.12
CA ALA A 805 -13.94 31.09 38.96
C ALA A 805 -14.80 29.87 39.34
N GLU A 806 -15.93 29.68 38.65
CA GLU A 806 -16.82 28.54 38.85
C GLU A 806 -16.83 27.62 37.60
N VAL A 807 -16.49 26.34 37.77
CA VAL A 807 -16.60 25.34 36.71
C VAL A 807 -17.99 24.71 36.77
N PHE A 808 -18.79 24.92 35.73
CA PHE A 808 -20.12 24.35 35.60
C PHE A 808 -20.07 22.95 34.98
N THR A 809 -20.45 21.94 35.76
CA THR A 809 -20.71 20.57 35.29
C THR A 809 -22.15 20.15 35.59
N PRO A 810 -22.73 19.18 34.85
CA PRO A 810 -24.10 18.71 35.10
C PRO A 810 -24.35 18.19 36.52
N SER A 811 -23.29 17.72 37.20
CA SER A 811 -23.32 17.19 38.56
C SER A 811 -22.98 18.22 39.64
N SER A 812 -22.54 19.43 39.28
CA SER A 812 -22.15 20.49 40.23
C SER A 812 -23.34 21.32 40.69
N SER A 813 -23.33 21.74 41.96
CA SER A 813 -24.28 22.73 42.47
C SER A 813 -23.92 24.12 41.92
N ALA A 814 -24.47 24.46 40.76
CA ALA A 814 -24.21 25.75 40.13
C ALA A 814 -24.92 26.91 40.87
N SER A 815 -24.22 28.05 40.97
CA SER A 815 -24.80 29.30 41.46
C SER A 815 -26.03 29.71 40.65
N ALA A 816 -26.99 30.42 41.27
CA ALA A 816 -28.23 30.83 40.60
C ALA A 816 -27.98 31.62 39.30
N TRP A 817 -26.96 32.49 39.32
CA TRP A 817 -26.58 33.32 38.19
C TRP A 817 -25.96 32.51 37.03
N VAL A 818 -25.27 31.40 37.33
CA VAL A 818 -24.69 30.49 36.32
C VAL A 818 -25.80 29.72 35.61
N LYS A 819 -26.82 29.25 36.34
CA LYS A 819 -27.99 28.59 35.76
C LYS A 819 -28.76 29.52 34.81
N GLU A 820 -28.95 30.77 35.22
CA GLU A 820 -29.53 31.83 34.41
C GLU A 820 -28.72 32.06 33.13
N ALA A 821 -27.40 32.24 33.26
CA ALA A 821 -26.51 32.49 32.13
C ALA A 821 -26.45 31.30 31.14
N ALA A 822 -26.41 30.07 31.68
CA ALA A 822 -26.43 28.85 30.88
C ALA A 822 -27.74 28.71 30.08
N ALA A 823 -28.89 29.00 30.70
CA ALA A 823 -30.18 29.00 30.02
C ALA A 823 -30.24 30.07 28.91
N ALA A 824 -29.74 31.28 29.18
CA ALA A 824 -29.66 32.34 28.18
C ALA A 824 -28.77 31.97 26.99
N CYS A 825 -27.62 31.33 27.26
CA CYS A 825 -26.74 30.84 26.19
C CYS A 825 -27.38 29.72 25.36
N ALA A 826 -28.15 28.83 25.98
CA ALA A 826 -28.88 27.77 25.28
C ALA A 826 -29.91 28.35 24.31
N VAL A 827 -30.70 29.34 24.75
CA VAL A 827 -31.67 30.04 23.90
C VAL A 827 -31.00 30.75 22.73
N GLU A 828 -29.88 31.43 22.96
CA GLU A 828 -29.14 32.13 21.91
C GLU A 828 -28.53 31.14 20.90
N ARG A 829 -28.04 29.99 21.38
CA ARG A 829 -27.57 28.91 20.50
C ARG A 829 -28.69 28.33 19.64
N GLU A 830 -29.87 28.05 20.22
CA GLU A 830 -31.01 27.57 19.42
C GLU A 830 -31.43 28.59 18.37
N ARG A 831 -31.42 29.88 18.72
CA ARG A 831 -31.71 30.97 17.78
C ARG A 831 -30.69 30.97 16.63
N ALA A 832 -29.40 30.81 16.94
CA ALA A 832 -28.32 30.74 15.96
C ALA A 832 -28.48 29.56 15.00
N ILE A 833 -28.79 28.37 15.53
CA ILE A 833 -29.04 27.15 14.75
C ILE A 833 -30.24 27.37 13.82
N ARG A 834 -31.38 27.83 14.34
CA ARG A 834 -32.60 28.09 13.54
C ARG A 834 -32.35 29.12 12.43
N ALA A 835 -31.59 30.18 12.75
CA ALA A 835 -31.26 31.22 11.76
C ALA A 835 -30.40 30.68 10.61
N GLY A 836 -29.45 29.78 10.88
CA GLY A 836 -28.63 29.18 9.82
C GLY A 836 -29.27 28.00 9.09
N MET A 837 -30.34 27.39 9.63
CA MET A 837 -31.16 26.38 8.94
C MET A 837 -32.19 26.97 7.97
N ALA A 838 -32.43 28.29 8.00
CA ALA A 838 -33.37 28.92 7.09
C ALA A 838 -32.90 28.83 5.62
N GLU A 839 -33.81 28.54 4.68
CA GLU A 839 -33.50 28.44 3.24
C GLU A 839 -32.86 29.72 2.68
N ALA A 840 -33.23 30.87 3.23
CA ALA A 840 -32.70 32.19 2.85
C ALA A 840 -31.38 32.57 3.56
N ALA A 841 -30.83 31.72 4.43
CA ALA A 841 -29.59 32.02 5.14
C ALA A 841 -28.39 32.04 4.17
N PRO A 842 -27.44 32.98 4.32
CA PRO A 842 -26.19 32.99 3.57
C PRO A 842 -25.48 31.63 3.59
N LEU A 843 -24.87 31.24 2.46
CA LEU A 843 -24.17 29.94 2.33
C LEU A 843 -23.11 29.71 3.41
N GLU A 844 -22.45 30.78 3.89
CA GLU A 844 -21.50 30.70 5.00
C GLU A 844 -22.18 30.32 6.32
N GLN A 845 -23.38 30.84 6.58
CA GLN A 845 -24.18 30.57 7.77
C GLN A 845 -24.79 29.16 7.72
N GLN A 846 -25.20 28.68 6.54
CA GLN A 846 -25.61 27.28 6.34
C GLN A 846 -24.45 26.29 6.47
N LYS A 847 -23.28 26.61 5.91
CA LYS A 847 -22.04 25.84 6.11
C LYS A 847 -21.63 25.80 7.57
N LEU A 848 -21.84 26.91 8.29
CA LEU A 848 -21.54 27.01 9.69
C LEU A 848 -22.43 26.07 10.51
N VAL A 849 -23.74 26.10 10.35
CA VAL A 849 -24.66 25.16 11.04
C VAL A 849 -24.29 23.71 10.78
N ARG A 850 -23.95 23.34 9.53
CA ARG A 850 -23.45 21.98 9.21
C ARG A 850 -22.13 21.62 9.89
N GLN A 851 -21.32 22.61 10.28
CA GLN A 851 -20.10 22.40 11.06
C GLN A 851 -20.35 22.39 12.57
N LEU A 852 -21.40 23.06 13.06
CA LEU A 852 -21.80 23.10 14.48
C LEU A 852 -22.21 21.72 15.03
N ASP A 853 -22.62 20.78 14.16
CA ASP A 853 -22.94 19.40 14.53
C ASP A 853 -21.73 18.59 15.03
N LYS A 854 -20.50 19.02 14.73
CA LYS A 854 -19.28 18.35 15.21
C LYS A 854 -18.94 18.85 16.62
N VAL A 855 -18.71 17.96 17.59
CA VAL A 855 -18.46 18.31 19.01
C VAL A 855 -17.35 19.35 19.19
N ASN A 856 -16.28 19.25 18.39
CA ASN A 856 -15.13 20.16 18.45
C ASN A 856 -15.34 21.51 17.70
N LYS A 857 -16.52 21.73 17.11
CA LYS A 857 -16.88 22.92 16.33
C LYS A 857 -18.22 23.55 16.75
N ARG A 858 -18.78 23.13 17.89
CA ARG A 858 -19.98 23.75 18.47
C ARG A 858 -19.76 25.23 18.78
N GLU A 859 -20.81 26.02 18.62
CA GLU A 859 -20.74 27.46 18.81
C GLU A 859 -20.49 27.79 20.27
N ILE A 860 -19.33 28.39 20.55
CA ILE A 860 -19.01 28.89 21.89
C ILE A 860 -19.78 30.20 22.08
N VAL A 861 -20.67 30.22 23.05
CA VAL A 861 -21.47 31.40 23.42
C VAL A 861 -20.94 31.93 24.74
N ALA A 862 -20.82 33.26 24.82
CA ALA A 862 -20.49 33.95 26.06
C ALA A 862 -21.71 34.72 26.55
N TRP A 863 -21.84 34.91 27.85
CA TRP A 863 -22.90 35.70 28.46
C TRP A 863 -22.29 36.65 29.49
N VAL A 864 -22.70 37.91 29.50
CA VAL A 864 -22.14 38.93 30.40
C VAL A 864 -23.22 39.71 31.14
N ARG A 865 -22.94 40.03 32.41
CA ARG A 865 -23.69 40.97 33.26
C ARG A 865 -22.69 41.82 34.01
N TYR A 866 -22.94 43.12 34.13
CA TYR A 866 -22.14 43.98 35.00
C TYR A 866 -22.94 45.10 35.62
N THR A 867 -22.45 45.62 36.74
CA THR A 867 -23.02 46.78 37.42
C THR A 867 -21.90 47.62 37.98
N THR A 868 -21.87 48.90 37.64
CA THR A 868 -20.85 49.85 38.08
C THR A 868 -21.42 50.88 39.05
N ARG A 869 -20.58 51.42 39.93
CA ARG A 869 -20.95 52.53 40.83
C ARG A 869 -21.24 53.84 40.10
N THR A 870 -20.78 53.97 38.85
CA THR A 870 -21.05 55.12 37.97
C THR A 870 -22.42 55.06 37.31
N GLY A 871 -23.22 54.00 37.56
CA GLY A 871 -24.59 53.86 37.08
C GLY A 871 -24.75 53.11 35.77
N ARG A 872 -23.66 52.68 35.11
CA ARG A 872 -23.73 51.80 33.93
C ARG A 872 -23.96 50.36 34.36
N ASN A 873 -24.93 49.70 33.72
CA ASN A 873 -25.28 48.31 33.99
C ASN A 873 -25.69 47.56 32.72
N GLU A 874 -25.42 46.26 32.71
CA GLU A 874 -25.92 45.28 31.73
C GLU A 874 -26.56 44.15 32.55
N PRO A 875 -27.91 43.99 32.50
CA PRO A 875 -28.61 43.00 33.33
C PRO A 875 -28.30 41.55 32.94
N GLY A 876 -27.79 41.29 31.73
CA GLY A 876 -27.44 39.94 31.29
C GLY A 876 -27.70 39.72 29.82
N ARG A 877 -26.64 39.60 29.02
CA ARG A 877 -26.75 39.42 27.55
C ARG A 877 -25.87 38.27 27.08
N ALA A 878 -26.42 37.40 26.22
CA ALA A 878 -25.66 36.38 25.51
C ALA A 878 -25.09 36.92 24.18
N PHE A 879 -23.93 36.42 23.79
CA PHE A 879 -23.17 36.80 22.60
C PHE A 879 -22.79 35.56 21.80
N SER A 880 -23.18 35.55 20.53
CA SER A 880 -22.62 34.66 19.50
C SER A 880 -21.60 35.47 18.68
N TRP A 881 -20.43 34.86 18.44
CA TRP A 881 -19.39 35.50 17.65
C TRP A 881 -19.75 35.65 16.16
N GLN A 882 -20.60 34.78 15.61
CA GLN A 882 -20.68 34.58 14.15
C GLN A 882 -21.91 35.19 13.48
N LEU A 883 -22.88 35.70 14.23
CA LEU A 883 -24.20 35.96 13.66
C LEU A 883 -24.62 37.41 13.46
N GLU A 884 -24.13 38.41 14.18
CA GLU A 884 -24.62 39.79 13.97
C GLU A 884 -23.65 40.90 14.42
N ASP A 885 -22.77 40.62 15.39
CA ASP A 885 -22.03 41.69 16.09
C ASP A 885 -20.61 41.96 15.56
N SER A 886 -19.97 41.05 14.81
CA SER A 886 -18.61 41.30 14.29
C SER A 886 -18.56 42.36 13.18
N LYS A 887 -19.61 42.46 12.34
CA LYS A 887 -19.77 43.57 11.39
C LYS A 887 -20.10 44.88 12.11
N LYS A 888 -20.99 44.85 13.11
CA LYS A 888 -21.31 46.04 13.93
C LYS A 888 -20.12 46.55 14.74
N LEU A 889 -19.26 45.67 15.27
CA LEU A 889 -18.03 46.04 15.98
C LEU A 889 -16.93 46.59 15.04
N LYS A 890 -16.89 46.15 13.77
CA LYS A 890 -16.03 46.77 12.74
C LYS A 890 -16.55 48.13 12.28
N GLU A 891 -17.85 48.37 12.38
CA GLU A 891 -18.54 49.60 11.98
C GLU A 891 -18.81 50.57 13.15
N ALA A 892 -18.50 50.19 14.40
CA ALA A 892 -18.76 50.98 15.60
C ALA A 892 -17.55 51.81 16.07
N SER A 893 -17.83 53.07 16.42
CA SER A 893 -17.12 54.08 17.26
C SER A 893 -15.61 53.91 17.60
N SER A 894 -14.92 55.05 17.78
CA SER A 894 -13.52 55.13 18.25
C SER A 894 -13.21 54.28 19.51
N SER A 895 -14.21 54.07 20.37
CA SER A 895 -14.11 53.23 21.58
C SER A 895 -13.92 51.73 21.31
N ALA A 896 -14.51 51.17 20.24
CA ALA A 896 -14.36 49.74 19.91
C ALA A 896 -12.97 49.41 19.35
N SER A 897 -12.39 50.32 18.55
CA SER A 897 -11.00 50.22 18.09
C SER A 897 -10.03 50.25 19.27
N THR A 898 -10.26 51.16 20.23
CA THR A 898 -9.46 51.29 21.45
C THR A 898 -9.53 50.01 22.30
N ALA A 899 -10.72 49.44 22.49
CA ALA A 899 -10.90 48.17 23.20
C ALA A 899 -10.15 47.01 22.54
N SER A 900 -10.12 46.95 21.20
CA SER A 900 -9.39 45.90 20.47
C SER A 900 -7.86 46.01 20.66
N GLU A 901 -7.32 47.22 20.77
CA GLU A 901 -5.90 47.45 21.00
C GLU A 901 -5.45 47.14 22.44
N LEU A 902 -6.35 47.33 23.40
CA LEU A 902 -6.13 47.06 24.83
C LEU A 902 -6.29 45.58 25.19
N LEU A 903 -7.16 44.85 24.49
CA LEU A 903 -7.44 43.42 24.70
C LEU A 903 -6.94 42.59 23.51
N ARG A 904 -5.64 42.33 23.47
CA ARG A 904 -5.00 41.62 22.35
C ARG A 904 -5.09 40.11 22.52
N PRO A 905 -5.55 39.36 21.50
CA PRO A 905 -5.47 37.91 21.51
C PRO A 905 -4.01 37.48 21.30
N MET A 906 -3.65 36.31 21.82
CA MET A 906 -2.37 35.70 21.50
C MET A 906 -2.53 34.76 20.30
N ILE A 907 -1.55 34.78 19.39
CA ILE A 907 -1.48 33.82 18.29
C ILE A 907 -0.84 32.56 18.84
N THR A 908 -1.66 31.52 19.04
CA THR A 908 -1.18 30.20 19.44
C THR A 908 -1.19 29.25 18.24
N ARG A 909 -0.23 28.34 18.21
CA ARG A 909 -0.27 27.18 17.31
C ARG A 909 -1.18 26.15 17.94
N SER A 910 -2.11 25.60 17.17
CA SER A 910 -2.98 24.52 17.63
C SER A 910 -3.15 23.50 16.51
N ARG A 911 -3.48 22.26 16.90
CA ARG A 911 -3.68 21.17 15.96
C ARG A 911 -5.05 21.29 15.31
N VAL A 912 -5.09 21.62 14.03
CA VAL A 912 -6.31 21.63 13.20
C VAL A 912 -6.81 20.19 12.96
N ALA A 913 -5.89 19.22 13.01
CA ALA A 913 -6.09 17.77 12.93
C ALA A 913 -4.94 17.07 13.68
N PRO A 914 -5.01 15.76 14.01
CA PRO A 914 -3.97 15.04 14.77
C PRO A 914 -2.53 15.28 14.26
N ASN A 915 -2.36 15.58 12.97
CA ASN A 915 -1.07 15.77 12.29
C ASN A 915 -0.89 17.15 11.61
N MET A 916 -1.78 18.13 11.84
CA MET A 916 -1.66 19.47 11.23
C MET A 916 -1.61 20.55 12.30
N LEU A 917 -0.46 21.20 12.44
CA LEU A 917 -0.29 22.41 13.25
C LEU A 917 -0.56 23.64 12.39
N GLY A 918 -1.47 24.49 12.83
CA GLY A 918 -1.77 25.77 12.19
C GLY A 918 -1.79 26.89 13.21
N GLU A 919 -1.44 28.10 12.79
CA GLU A 919 -1.74 29.29 13.57
C GLU A 919 -3.25 29.51 13.56
N HIS A 920 -3.84 29.60 14.76
CA HIS A 920 -5.27 29.85 14.89
C HIS A 920 -5.49 31.30 15.33
N ASP A 921 -6.17 32.08 14.49
CA ASP A 921 -6.64 33.40 14.89
C ASP A 921 -7.78 33.26 15.92
N ARG A 922 -7.50 33.64 17.16
CA ARG A 922 -8.43 33.62 18.30
C ARG A 922 -9.08 34.99 18.54
N SER A 923 -8.86 35.96 17.66
CA SER A 923 -9.42 37.32 17.76
C SER A 923 -10.94 37.33 17.86
N GLY A 924 -11.58 36.32 17.30
CA GLY A 924 -13.02 36.11 17.28
C GLY A 924 -13.58 35.26 18.42
N HIS A 925 -12.85 34.96 19.48
CA HIS A 925 -13.43 34.16 20.54
C HIS A 925 -14.52 34.92 21.33
N ALA A 926 -15.60 34.23 21.70
CA ALA A 926 -16.77 34.83 22.32
C ALA A 926 -16.44 35.56 23.64
N GLU A 927 -15.49 35.02 24.41
CA GLU A 927 -14.96 35.62 25.64
C GLU A 927 -14.34 36.99 25.37
N ARG A 928 -13.51 37.08 24.32
CA ARG A 928 -12.85 38.32 23.92
C ARG A 928 -13.87 39.33 23.41
N CYS A 929 -14.81 38.90 22.57
CA CYS A 929 -15.84 39.78 22.03
C CYS A 929 -16.71 40.38 23.14
N ALA A 930 -17.14 39.57 24.12
CA ALA A 930 -17.89 40.04 25.28
C ALA A 930 -17.08 41.09 26.07
N LEU A 931 -15.82 40.80 26.39
CA LEU A 931 -14.96 41.72 27.14
C LEU A 931 -14.60 43.00 26.36
N MET A 932 -14.44 42.93 25.05
CA MET A 932 -14.26 44.10 24.19
C MET A 932 -15.48 45.01 24.23
N GLN A 933 -16.69 44.43 24.17
CA GLN A 933 -17.92 45.21 24.23
C GLN A 933 -18.08 45.89 25.58
N VAL A 934 -17.81 45.17 26.68
CA VAL A 934 -17.80 45.76 28.02
C VAL A 934 -16.76 46.88 28.11
N THR A 935 -15.56 46.66 27.59
CA THR A 935 -14.49 47.66 27.59
C THR A 935 -14.90 48.91 26.80
N ALA A 936 -15.48 48.72 25.62
CA ALA A 936 -15.96 49.81 24.78
C ALA A 936 -17.08 50.60 25.48
N ASP A 937 -18.00 49.92 26.16
CA ASP A 937 -19.07 50.57 26.94
C ASP A 937 -18.51 51.34 28.14
N LEU A 938 -17.63 50.75 28.94
CA LEU A 938 -17.05 51.39 30.12
C LEU A 938 -16.14 52.59 29.78
N LEU A 939 -15.49 52.58 28.63
CA LEU A 939 -14.58 53.65 28.19
C LEU A 939 -15.24 54.77 27.37
N GLN A 940 -16.55 54.73 27.07
CA GLN A 940 -17.20 55.73 26.20
C GLN A 940 -16.93 57.21 26.57
N ASP A 941 -16.77 57.52 27.87
CA ASP A 941 -16.58 58.89 28.39
C ASP A 941 -15.28 59.06 29.21
N THR A 942 -14.39 58.06 29.19
CA THR A 942 -13.19 58.01 30.04
C THR A 942 -12.01 57.43 29.28
N ASP A 943 -10.84 58.04 29.42
CA ASP A 943 -9.59 57.51 28.87
C ASP A 943 -9.10 56.27 29.64
N SER A 944 -8.04 55.63 29.14
CA SER A 944 -7.45 54.45 29.78
C SER A 944 -6.98 54.69 31.23
N GLU A 945 -6.70 55.93 31.62
CA GLU A 945 -6.37 56.27 33.01
C GLU A 945 -7.61 56.25 33.92
N GLY A 946 -8.78 56.65 33.38
CA GLY A 946 -10.08 56.56 34.03
C GLY A 946 -10.57 55.14 34.31
N ALA A 947 -10.12 54.14 33.54
CA ALA A 947 -10.48 52.73 33.70
C ALA A 947 -10.18 52.20 35.12
N SER A 948 -9.08 52.64 35.71
CA SER A 948 -8.62 52.27 37.06
C SER A 948 -9.57 52.71 38.20
N ARG A 949 -10.47 53.66 37.92
CA ARG A 949 -11.42 54.24 38.89
C ARG A 949 -12.80 53.57 38.83
N ILE A 950 -13.05 52.72 37.84
CA ILE A 950 -14.34 52.07 37.66
C ILE A 950 -14.48 50.93 38.67
N GLU A 951 -15.49 51.07 39.54
CA GLU A 951 -15.79 50.13 40.62
C GLU A 951 -17.14 49.45 40.38
N GLY A 952 -17.25 48.17 40.72
CA GLY A 952 -18.44 47.39 40.41
C GLY A 952 -18.24 45.88 40.43
N GLN A 953 -19.18 45.16 39.81
CA GLN A 953 -19.12 43.71 39.63
C GLN A 953 -19.35 43.35 38.16
N LEU A 954 -18.63 42.34 37.67
CA LEU A 954 -18.79 41.77 36.35
C LEU A 954 -18.89 40.25 36.46
N PHE A 955 -19.86 39.68 35.75
CA PHE A 955 -20.12 38.25 35.67
C PHE A 955 -20.00 37.82 34.20
N LEU A 956 -19.10 36.90 33.90
CA LEU A 956 -18.93 36.32 32.57
C LEU A 956 -19.18 34.82 32.66
N TYR A 957 -20.09 34.31 31.83
CA TYR A 957 -20.29 32.89 31.64
C TYR A 957 -19.91 32.48 30.22
N VAL A 958 -19.28 31.32 30.04
CA VAL A 958 -18.90 30.79 28.72
C VAL A 958 -19.34 29.33 28.60
N THR A 959 -19.91 28.94 27.46
CA THR A 959 -20.36 27.54 27.24
C THR A 959 -19.22 26.53 27.08
N HIS A 960 -17.97 26.96 27.18
CA HIS A 960 -16.77 26.13 27.10
C HIS A 960 -15.65 26.77 27.93
N PHE A 961 -14.70 25.97 28.42
CA PHE A 961 -13.53 26.50 29.12
C PHE A 961 -12.66 27.37 28.18
N PRO A 962 -12.17 28.54 28.65
CA PRO A 962 -11.37 29.45 27.83
C PRO A 962 -10.06 28.82 27.33
N CYS A 963 -9.68 29.10 26.08
CA CYS A 963 -8.34 28.78 25.60
C CYS A 963 -7.29 29.71 26.22
N ILE A 964 -6.00 29.38 26.11
CA ILE A 964 -4.91 30.18 26.69
C ILE A 964 -4.92 31.64 26.20
N SER A 965 -5.27 31.88 24.93
CA SER A 965 -5.43 33.25 24.42
C SER A 965 -6.54 34.01 25.17
N CYS A 966 -7.69 33.39 25.42
CA CYS A 966 -8.79 33.99 26.17
C CYS A 966 -8.43 34.20 27.64
N VAL A 967 -7.68 33.27 28.25
CA VAL A 967 -7.13 33.43 29.61
C VAL A 967 -6.29 34.70 29.72
N CYS A 968 -5.42 34.96 28.75
CA CYS A 968 -4.63 36.19 28.71
C CYS A 968 -5.48 37.44 28.44
N VAL A 969 -6.55 37.35 27.66
CA VAL A 969 -7.49 38.47 27.46
C VAL A 969 -8.23 38.79 28.76
N ILE A 970 -8.68 37.78 29.50
CA ILE A 970 -9.31 37.95 30.82
C ILE A 970 -8.32 38.64 31.77
N ALA A 971 -7.07 38.18 31.80
CA ALA A 971 -6.02 38.76 32.63
C ALA A 971 -5.64 40.21 32.22
N GLN A 972 -5.76 40.58 30.94
CA GLN A 972 -5.63 41.96 30.46
C GLN A 972 -6.79 42.83 30.94
N PHE A 973 -8.03 42.34 30.81
CA PHE A 973 -9.23 43.06 31.22
C PHE A 973 -9.22 43.40 32.71
N SER A 974 -8.88 42.43 33.58
CA SER A 974 -8.88 42.64 35.03
C SER A 974 -7.82 43.62 35.50
N ARG A 975 -6.70 43.71 34.78
CA ARG A 975 -5.67 44.74 35.03
C ARG A 975 -6.10 46.12 34.59
N LEU A 976 -6.87 46.21 33.49
CA LEU A 976 -7.43 47.47 33.01
C LEU A 976 -8.49 48.01 33.99
N PHE A 977 -9.26 47.13 34.62
CA PHE A 977 -10.31 47.47 35.58
C PHE A 977 -10.08 46.83 36.97
N PRO A 978 -9.02 47.22 37.70
CA PRO A 978 -8.58 46.56 38.93
C PRO A 978 -9.57 46.65 40.10
N ARG A 979 -10.59 47.51 40.02
CA ARG A 979 -11.62 47.66 41.05
C ARG A 979 -12.98 47.07 40.66
N LEU A 980 -13.07 46.39 39.52
CA LEU A 980 -14.22 45.53 39.21
C LEU A 980 -14.00 44.16 39.82
N SER A 981 -14.96 43.68 40.61
CA SER A 981 -14.98 42.29 41.03
C SER A 981 -15.41 41.42 39.85
N PHE A 982 -14.46 40.68 39.27
CA PHE A 982 -14.70 39.84 38.09
C PHE A 982 -15.00 38.40 38.53
N HIS A 983 -16.24 37.97 38.37
CA HIS A 983 -16.70 36.60 38.55
C HIS A 983 -16.78 35.88 37.20
N LEU A 984 -16.02 34.80 37.02
CA LEU A 984 -16.04 33.97 35.83
C LEU A 984 -16.73 32.64 36.11
N ALA A 985 -17.53 32.15 35.17
CA ALA A 985 -17.97 30.78 35.15
C ALA A 985 -17.88 30.20 33.74
N TYR A 986 -17.64 28.90 33.62
CA TYR A 986 -17.68 28.24 32.31
C TYR A 986 -18.02 26.77 32.41
N ALA A 987 -18.57 26.23 31.34
CA ALA A 987 -18.82 24.80 31.20
C ALA A 987 -17.57 24.04 30.74
N ASP A 988 -17.44 22.76 31.13
CA ASP A 988 -16.48 21.81 30.54
C ASP A 988 -16.71 21.66 29.01
N GLY A 989 -17.94 21.88 28.53
CA GLY A 989 -18.28 21.91 27.11
C GLY A 989 -18.32 20.52 26.45
N ARG A 990 -17.53 19.55 26.93
CA ARG A 990 -17.52 18.15 26.47
C ARG A 990 -18.56 17.29 27.18
N SER A 991 -18.67 17.39 28.51
CA SER A 991 -19.54 16.53 29.34
C SER A 991 -21.03 16.86 29.30
N ILE A 992 -21.41 18.12 29.06
CA ILE A 992 -22.83 18.56 29.10
C ILE A 992 -23.65 17.96 27.95
N HIS A 993 -22.98 17.49 26.90
CA HIS A 993 -23.63 17.11 25.65
C HIS A 993 -23.36 15.66 25.23
N ALA A 994 -22.55 14.91 25.97
CA ALA A 994 -22.27 13.52 25.66
C ALA A 994 -23.43 12.64 26.15
N GLN A 995 -24.03 11.84 25.26
CA GLN A 995 -25.12 10.93 25.61
C GLN A 995 -24.63 9.48 25.66
N SER A 996 -25.03 8.76 26.70
CA SER A 996 -24.79 7.32 26.79
C SER A 996 -25.52 6.60 25.66
N LEU A 997 -24.79 5.71 24.99
CA LEU A 997 -25.32 4.84 23.95
C LEU A 997 -26.28 3.77 24.52
N GLU A 998 -26.20 3.51 25.82
CA GLU A 998 -27.10 2.59 26.53
C GLU A 998 -28.42 3.26 26.95
N ALA A 999 -28.47 4.60 27.00
CA ALA A 999 -29.61 5.37 27.52
C ALA A 999 -30.71 5.68 26.48
N ARG A 1000 -30.56 5.32 25.21
CA ARG A 1000 -31.55 5.66 24.16
C ARG A 1000 -32.86 4.87 24.36
N PRO A 1001 -34.02 5.55 24.48
CA PRO A 1001 -35.32 4.87 24.48
C PRO A 1001 -35.62 4.27 23.10
N LYS A 1002 -36.20 3.06 23.10
CA LYS A 1002 -36.48 2.26 21.89
C LYS A 1002 -37.41 2.92 20.87
N ASP A 1003 -38.11 4.00 21.24
CA ASP A 1003 -39.18 4.61 20.44
C ASP A 1003 -38.80 5.94 19.74
N ALA A 1004 -37.55 6.39 19.84
CA ALA A 1004 -37.11 7.61 19.13
C ALA A 1004 -36.72 7.29 17.69
N GLY A 1005 -37.57 7.68 16.73
CA GLY A 1005 -37.34 7.51 15.29
C GLY A 1005 -36.05 8.20 14.83
N TRP A 1006 -35.45 7.66 13.76
CA TRP A 1006 -34.21 8.18 13.16
C TRP A 1006 -34.24 9.68 12.80
N LEU A 1007 -35.42 10.27 12.64
CA LEU A 1007 -35.62 11.66 12.20
C LEU A 1007 -35.81 12.68 13.34
N ASP A 1008 -36.15 12.27 14.57
CA ASP A 1008 -36.59 13.20 15.61
C ASP A 1008 -35.46 14.03 16.25
N PHE A 1009 -34.19 13.65 16.01
CA PHE A 1009 -33.04 14.30 16.63
C PHE A 1009 -32.21 15.18 15.67
N VAL A 1010 -32.54 15.21 14.37
CA VAL A 1010 -31.90 16.14 13.41
C VAL A 1010 -32.35 17.59 13.67
N ILE A 1011 -33.37 17.80 14.51
CA ILE A 1011 -34.02 19.11 14.71
C ILE A 1011 -34.11 19.53 16.19
N SER A 1012 -33.71 18.68 17.17
CA SER A 1012 -33.86 18.99 18.60
C SER A 1012 -32.56 18.93 19.42
N SER A 1013 -31.54 19.69 19.01
CA SER A 1013 -30.54 20.24 19.94
C SER A 1013 -29.83 21.45 19.36
#